data_AF-A0AA51QP41-F1
#
_entry.id   AF-A0AA51QP41-F1
#
_cell.length_a   1.000
_cell.length_b   1.000
_cell.length_c   1.000
_cell.angle_alpha   90.00
_cell.angle_beta   90.00
_cell.angle_gamma   90.00
#
_symmetry.space_group_name_H-M   'P 1'
#
loop_
_entity.id
_entity.type
_entity.pdbx_description
1 polymer ?
#
loop_
_entity_poly.entity_id
_entity_poly.type
_entity_poly.pdbx_seq_one_letter_code
_entity_poly.pdbx_strand_id
1 'polypeptide(L)'
;MSPRSTELVDCPTVPFVRRLAEHGERTALVCDGAEITYRDLAERVAGIADRLGTTRRLVLVVGANTVDAIVAYLAALSAGHPVLLVPGDRPDALAATIEAYRPDVVVDGGRLEELAEGTGHDLHPDLALLLSTSGSTGSPKLVRLSHRNVQANAEAIADYLDIRDTDRAITTLPMHYCYGLSVLHSHLLRGAGVVLTDRSVTDPGFWDLVHRHRISALAGVPYTFDLLDRVGFADMALPHLRYVTQAGGRLDPDRVRRYVGLGHRRGWRFFVMYGQTEATARMAYLPPHLAAEHPDTIGVPVPGGAFRIDPVPEAGDGAGELVYTGPNVMLGYATDPSDLALGRTVDELRTGDLAVRTDAGLYRIVGRRSRFAKLFGLRIDLQRIESVLTRHELAACCAGGDDELIVAVESADAAHVRAVAARASGLPESAVRVCVVAELPRTPNGKPDYRAVAALGATPVPPRPAPESRAADLRQLRELYADVLSRDDVTDDSTFVGLGGDSLSYVRMSVRLERLLGHLPADWPTTPLRELSPSSRRTPRGWRTVETNVLIRAVAIVFIVGSHLHLFALVGGAHVLLAAAGYNYARFQLPKPRAERLRTTLLSVARVAAPAAVWIGAVHVITGEYRWSSVLLLNGVFGPPAWTREWRYWFVEALVYALVAVALLLAVPWFDRHERRFPFAFPLGLVGLGLLTRYEVLGPDMPTSQILASYVVFWLFPLGWAAARADAGWQRLVVSAVAIATVPGFFHAEPERTALVIGGLLLLIWVPRMWWPVLLVRPAEVLAASSLYIYLTHFTVYPQLRDIDPWLAFAASLVVGVAYWQLWVRLGQLWGRLGRGPVDAMLARSGATRAREDARK
;
A
#
# COMPACT_ATOMS: atom_id res chain seq x y z
N MET A 1 -40.00 -14.59 -27.77
CA MET A 1 -40.70 -14.92 -26.51
C MET A 1 -40.54 -13.74 -25.59
N SER A 2 -41.64 -13.09 -25.19
CA SER A 2 -41.60 -12.00 -24.21
C SER A 2 -41.15 -12.57 -22.85
N PRO A 3 -40.21 -11.94 -22.12
CA PRO A 3 -39.85 -12.39 -20.78
C PRO A 3 -41.11 -12.33 -19.90
N ARG A 4 -41.46 -13.43 -19.24
CA ARG A 4 -42.58 -13.49 -18.30
C ARG A 4 -42.15 -12.73 -17.04
N SER A 5 -42.73 -11.55 -16.82
CA SER A 5 -42.62 -10.83 -15.55
C SER A 5 -43.22 -11.71 -14.44
N THR A 6 -42.38 -12.26 -13.56
CA THR A 6 -42.84 -13.04 -12.42
C THR A 6 -43.15 -12.07 -11.28
N GLU A 7 -44.43 -11.96 -10.90
CA GLU A 7 -44.85 -11.15 -9.74
C GLU A 7 -44.27 -11.73 -8.44
N LEU A 8 -43.77 -10.89 -7.53
CA LEU A 8 -43.09 -11.31 -6.28
C LEU A 8 -44.00 -11.98 -5.24
N VAL A 9 -45.32 -12.03 -5.45
CA VAL A 9 -46.31 -12.46 -4.46
C VAL A 9 -46.09 -13.91 -3.99
N ASP A 10 -45.49 -14.77 -4.82
CA ASP A 10 -45.25 -16.19 -4.52
C ASP A 10 -43.75 -16.58 -4.41
N CYS A 11 -42.82 -15.61 -4.42
CA CYS A 11 -41.38 -15.92 -4.34
C CYS A 11 -40.93 -16.24 -2.90
N PRO A 12 -40.11 -17.29 -2.70
CA PRO A 12 -39.49 -17.55 -1.40
C PRO A 12 -38.58 -16.38 -1.02
N THR A 13 -38.46 -16.13 0.29
CA THR A 13 -37.64 -15.04 0.86
C THR A 13 -36.75 -15.60 1.96
N VAL A 14 -35.76 -14.84 2.43
CA VAL A 14 -34.91 -15.29 3.55
C VAL A 14 -35.69 -15.13 4.86
N PRO A 15 -36.09 -16.22 5.57
CA PRO A 15 -37.08 -16.13 6.65
C PRO A 15 -36.68 -15.21 7.82
N PHE A 16 -35.42 -15.17 8.21
CA PHE A 16 -35.00 -14.31 9.33
C PHE A 16 -35.06 -12.82 8.99
N VAL A 17 -34.88 -12.46 7.72
CA VAL A 17 -34.90 -11.06 7.27
C VAL A 17 -36.31 -10.47 7.35
N ARG A 18 -37.35 -11.27 7.06
CA ARG A 18 -38.75 -10.82 7.20
C ARG A 18 -39.22 -10.70 8.64
N ARG A 19 -38.50 -11.33 9.56
CA ARG A 19 -38.85 -11.40 10.98
C ARG A 19 -38.01 -10.49 11.87
N LEU A 20 -37.26 -9.55 11.28
CA LEU A 20 -36.44 -8.58 12.03
C LEU A 20 -37.28 -7.83 13.08
N ALA A 21 -38.52 -7.44 12.74
CA ALA A 21 -39.41 -6.72 13.66
C ALA A 21 -39.79 -7.53 14.93
N GLU A 22 -39.72 -8.86 14.91
CA GLU A 22 -40.04 -9.72 16.06
C GLU A 22 -39.09 -9.49 17.25
N HIS A 23 -37.89 -8.95 17.00
CA HIS A 23 -36.91 -8.64 18.04
C HIS A 23 -37.16 -7.30 18.75
N GLY A 24 -38.09 -6.48 18.26
CA GLY A 24 -38.59 -5.27 18.91
C GLY A 24 -37.54 -4.16 19.09
N GLU A 25 -37.45 -3.61 20.30
CA GLU A 25 -36.56 -2.48 20.64
C GLU A 25 -35.09 -2.88 20.87
N ARG A 26 -34.73 -4.15 20.67
CA ARG A 26 -33.33 -4.58 20.84
C ARG A 26 -32.42 -3.84 19.85
N THR A 27 -31.18 -3.55 20.23
CA THR A 27 -30.19 -2.94 19.34
C THR A 27 -29.77 -3.94 18.24
N ALA A 28 -30.06 -3.62 16.99
CA ALA A 28 -29.65 -4.42 15.83
C ALA A 28 -28.28 -3.98 15.30
N LEU A 29 -28.12 -2.68 15.05
CA LEU A 29 -26.91 -2.10 14.46
C LEU A 29 -26.41 -0.91 15.29
N VAL A 30 -25.09 -0.72 15.33
CA VAL A 30 -24.47 0.49 15.88
C VAL A 30 -23.46 1.02 14.88
N CYS A 31 -23.55 2.30 14.51
CA CYS A 31 -22.62 2.96 13.58
C CYS A 31 -22.40 4.41 14.03
N ASP A 32 -21.14 4.86 14.13
CA ASP A 32 -20.77 6.22 14.52
C ASP A 32 -21.45 6.75 15.82
N GLY A 33 -21.75 5.84 16.75
CA GLY A 33 -22.42 6.15 18.02
C GLY A 33 -23.94 6.21 17.95
N ALA A 34 -24.55 6.06 16.78
CA ALA A 34 -25.99 5.87 16.63
C ALA A 34 -26.36 4.40 16.82
N GLU A 35 -27.35 4.14 17.67
CA GLU A 35 -27.96 2.81 17.84
C GLU A 35 -29.24 2.73 17.00
N ILE A 36 -29.40 1.62 16.28
CA ILE A 36 -30.58 1.32 15.47
C ILE A 36 -31.23 0.08 16.06
N THR A 37 -32.49 0.20 16.47
CA THR A 37 -33.24 -0.94 16.99
C THR A 37 -33.68 -1.88 15.87
N TYR A 38 -34.10 -3.09 16.22
CA TYR A 38 -34.70 -4.01 15.25
C TYR A 38 -35.99 -3.46 14.63
N ARG A 39 -36.81 -2.71 15.39
CA ARG A 39 -37.96 -1.98 14.84
C ARG A 39 -37.52 -0.97 13.79
N ASP A 40 -36.57 -0.09 14.12
CA ASP A 40 -36.10 0.95 13.19
C ASP A 40 -35.46 0.33 11.94
N LEU A 41 -34.70 -0.76 12.11
CA LEU A 41 -34.11 -1.51 11.01
C LEU A 41 -35.21 -2.09 10.11
N ALA A 42 -36.23 -2.73 10.68
CA ALA A 42 -37.34 -3.32 9.93
C ALA A 42 -38.13 -2.25 9.16
N GLU A 43 -38.38 -1.08 9.75
CA GLU A 43 -39.05 0.05 9.09
C GLU A 43 -38.22 0.58 7.90
N ARG A 44 -36.91 0.76 8.08
CA ARG A 44 -36.01 1.17 6.98
C ARG A 44 -35.93 0.13 5.87
N VAL A 45 -35.88 -1.15 6.24
CA VAL A 45 -35.89 -2.28 5.30
C VAL A 45 -37.18 -2.31 4.50
N ALA A 46 -38.34 -2.12 5.14
CA ALA A 46 -39.63 -2.04 4.47
C ALA A 46 -39.68 -0.83 3.50
N GLY A 47 -39.23 0.35 3.93
CA GLY A 47 -39.24 1.54 3.08
C GLY A 47 -38.36 1.43 1.83
N ILE A 48 -37.21 0.74 1.91
CA ILE A 48 -36.39 0.48 0.71
C ILE A 48 -36.99 -0.67 -0.12
N ALA A 49 -37.57 -1.70 0.50
CA ALA A 49 -38.24 -2.79 -0.21
C ALA A 49 -39.40 -2.27 -1.07
N ASP A 50 -40.23 -1.36 -0.54
CA ASP A 50 -41.32 -0.72 -1.28
C ASP A 50 -40.81 0.07 -2.49
N ARG A 51 -39.65 0.73 -2.36
CA ARG A 51 -39.00 1.47 -3.46
C ARG A 51 -38.40 0.58 -4.53
N LEU A 52 -38.01 -0.67 -4.21
CA LEU A 52 -37.52 -1.63 -5.19
C LEU A 52 -38.65 -2.22 -6.04
N GLY A 53 -39.89 -2.16 -5.53
CA GLY A 53 -41.12 -2.54 -6.24
C GLY A 53 -41.45 -4.03 -6.14
N THR A 54 -42.57 -4.41 -6.76
CA THR A 54 -43.12 -5.79 -6.71
C THR A 54 -42.68 -6.67 -7.88
N THR A 55 -41.95 -6.10 -8.84
CA THR A 55 -41.36 -6.85 -9.97
C THR A 55 -40.01 -7.36 -9.56
N ARG A 56 -39.79 -8.68 -9.64
CA ARG A 56 -38.51 -9.28 -9.27
C ARG A 56 -37.36 -8.77 -10.13
N ARG A 57 -36.39 -8.09 -9.53
CA ARG A 57 -35.25 -7.42 -10.18
C ARG A 57 -33.91 -7.94 -9.67
N LEU A 58 -32.87 -7.89 -10.50
CA LEU A 58 -31.48 -8.11 -10.08
C LEU A 58 -30.94 -6.82 -9.44
N VAL A 59 -30.68 -6.86 -8.15
CA VAL A 59 -30.24 -5.68 -7.37
C VAL A 59 -28.77 -5.79 -7.05
N LEU A 60 -27.95 -4.91 -7.60
CA LEU A 60 -26.55 -4.78 -7.22
C LEU A 60 -26.44 -3.87 -6.00
N VAL A 61 -25.75 -4.35 -4.96
CA VAL A 61 -25.48 -3.58 -3.75
C VAL A 61 -23.97 -3.42 -3.58
N VAL A 62 -23.51 -2.18 -3.45
CA VAL A 62 -22.12 -1.88 -3.09
C VAL A 62 -21.95 -2.13 -1.59
N GLY A 63 -21.27 -3.23 -1.26
CA GLY A 63 -21.11 -3.69 0.12
C GLY A 63 -20.12 -2.85 0.92
N ALA A 64 -20.61 -2.25 2.01
CA ALA A 64 -19.85 -1.48 3.00
C ALA A 64 -20.37 -1.77 4.41
N ASN A 65 -19.55 -1.51 5.45
CA ASN A 65 -19.97 -1.65 6.85
C ASN A 65 -20.74 -0.39 7.30
N THR A 66 -21.81 -0.06 6.60
CA THR A 66 -22.67 1.09 6.89
C THR A 66 -24.11 0.65 7.02
N VAL A 67 -24.90 1.44 7.74
CA VAL A 67 -26.33 1.18 7.93
C VAL A 67 -27.04 1.11 6.58
N ASP A 68 -26.78 2.06 5.68
CA ASP A 68 -27.50 2.15 4.42
C ASP A 68 -27.22 0.97 3.49
N ALA A 69 -25.98 0.48 3.45
CA ALA A 69 -25.63 -0.71 2.67
C ALA A 69 -26.31 -1.97 3.21
N ILE A 70 -26.37 -2.11 4.54
CA ILE A 70 -27.06 -3.25 5.20
C ILE A 70 -28.57 -3.16 4.98
N VAL A 71 -29.17 -1.98 5.11
CA VAL A 71 -30.60 -1.78 4.86
C VAL A 71 -30.93 -2.14 3.41
N ALA A 72 -30.16 -1.67 2.44
CA ALA A 72 -30.37 -1.99 1.03
C ALA A 72 -30.26 -3.50 0.74
N TYR A 73 -29.25 -4.15 1.32
CA TYR A 73 -29.05 -5.59 1.23
C TYR A 73 -30.24 -6.38 1.80
N LEU A 74 -30.66 -6.05 3.02
CA LEU A 74 -31.78 -6.72 3.70
C LEU A 74 -33.12 -6.43 3.01
N ALA A 75 -33.33 -5.21 2.51
CA ALA A 75 -34.53 -4.83 1.76
C ALA A 75 -34.70 -5.66 0.51
N ALA A 76 -33.65 -5.81 -0.29
CA ALA A 76 -33.69 -6.63 -1.50
C ALA A 76 -34.00 -8.11 -1.16
N LEU A 77 -33.36 -8.68 -0.13
CA LEU A 77 -33.66 -10.05 0.31
C LEU A 77 -35.08 -10.21 0.88
N SER A 78 -35.57 -9.21 1.61
CA SER A 78 -36.92 -9.20 2.19
C SER A 78 -38.00 -9.13 1.12
N ALA A 79 -37.75 -8.37 0.04
CA ALA A 79 -38.62 -8.23 -1.12
C ALA A 79 -38.52 -9.41 -2.10
N GLY A 80 -37.56 -10.34 -1.93
CA GLY A 80 -37.38 -11.50 -2.82
C GLY A 80 -36.56 -11.21 -4.08
N HIS A 81 -35.81 -10.11 -4.10
CA HIS A 81 -34.87 -9.77 -5.17
C HIS A 81 -33.52 -10.48 -4.97
N PRO A 82 -32.95 -11.10 -6.01
CA PRO A 82 -31.58 -11.60 -5.96
C PRO A 82 -30.59 -10.45 -5.82
N VAL A 83 -29.70 -10.54 -4.83
CA VAL A 83 -28.70 -9.52 -4.54
C VAL A 83 -27.34 -9.89 -5.15
N LEU A 84 -26.80 -8.99 -5.96
CA LEU A 84 -25.40 -9.03 -6.41
C LEU A 84 -24.55 -8.13 -5.51
N LEU A 85 -23.87 -8.73 -4.52
CA LEU A 85 -23.10 -7.99 -3.53
C LEU A 85 -21.65 -7.85 -3.98
N VAL A 86 -21.18 -6.61 -4.15
CA VAL A 86 -19.85 -6.30 -4.72
C VAL A 86 -19.05 -5.33 -3.86
N PRO A 87 -17.72 -5.36 -3.90
CA PRO A 87 -16.90 -4.38 -3.19
C PRO A 87 -16.98 -2.98 -3.82
N GLY A 88 -17.19 -1.95 -3.01
CA GLY A 88 -17.11 -0.55 -3.45
C GLY A 88 -15.69 -0.04 -3.63
N ASP A 89 -14.68 -0.87 -3.36
CA ASP A 89 -13.30 -0.43 -3.29
C ASP A 89 -12.52 -0.45 -4.62
N ARG A 90 -13.13 -1.06 -5.64
CA ARG A 90 -12.55 -1.29 -6.97
C ARG A 90 -13.55 -0.90 -8.04
N PRO A 91 -13.55 0.37 -8.46
CA PRO A 91 -14.55 0.86 -9.39
C PRO A 91 -14.52 0.19 -10.76
N ASP A 92 -13.35 -0.25 -11.23
CA ASP A 92 -13.22 -0.96 -12.51
C ASP A 92 -13.86 -2.36 -12.44
N ALA A 93 -13.78 -3.03 -11.28
CA ALA A 93 -14.42 -4.33 -11.06
C ALA A 93 -15.93 -4.19 -10.89
N LEU A 94 -16.39 -3.12 -10.26
CA LEU A 94 -17.80 -2.75 -10.18
C LEU A 94 -18.37 -2.50 -11.59
N ALA A 95 -17.70 -1.68 -12.40
CA ALA A 95 -18.10 -1.40 -13.77
C ALA A 95 -18.16 -2.68 -14.63
N ALA A 96 -17.12 -3.53 -14.55
CA ALA A 96 -17.10 -4.81 -15.26
C ALA A 96 -18.24 -5.75 -14.83
N THR A 97 -18.62 -5.73 -13.55
CA THR A 97 -19.73 -6.53 -13.03
C THR A 97 -21.09 -5.99 -13.50
N ILE A 98 -21.26 -4.66 -13.51
CA ILE A 98 -22.45 -4.00 -14.07
C ILE A 98 -22.56 -4.32 -15.57
N GLU A 99 -21.46 -4.26 -16.31
CA GLU A 99 -21.45 -4.59 -17.75
C GLU A 99 -21.79 -6.06 -18.00
N ALA A 100 -21.20 -6.98 -17.22
CA ALA A 100 -21.38 -8.41 -17.39
C ALA A 100 -22.79 -8.89 -17.01
N TYR A 101 -23.34 -8.37 -15.91
CA TYR A 101 -24.62 -8.85 -15.34
C TYR A 101 -25.81 -7.93 -15.56
N ARG A 102 -25.58 -6.68 -16.00
CA ARG A 102 -26.61 -5.67 -16.29
C ARG A 102 -27.72 -5.61 -15.21
N PRO A 103 -27.37 -5.33 -13.95
CA PRO A 103 -28.37 -5.27 -12.87
C PRO A 103 -29.45 -4.24 -13.19
N ASP A 104 -30.68 -4.52 -12.76
CA ASP A 104 -31.83 -3.63 -12.98
C ASP A 104 -31.76 -2.41 -12.06
N VAL A 105 -31.20 -2.59 -10.86
CA VAL A 105 -31.04 -1.55 -9.84
C VAL A 105 -29.62 -1.60 -9.26
N VAL A 106 -29.00 -0.45 -9.09
CA VAL A 106 -27.73 -0.28 -8.36
C VAL A 106 -27.97 0.53 -7.10
N VAL A 107 -27.51 0.02 -5.95
CA VAL A 107 -27.55 0.73 -4.68
C VAL A 107 -26.15 0.98 -4.14
N ASP A 108 -25.80 2.26 -3.98
CA ASP A 108 -24.52 2.72 -3.43
C ASP A 108 -24.75 3.86 -2.43
N GLY A 109 -24.25 3.71 -1.20
CA GLY A 109 -24.38 4.72 -0.15
C GLY A 109 -25.82 5.20 0.10
N GLY A 110 -26.80 4.29 0.03
CA GLY A 110 -28.23 4.61 0.19
C GLY A 110 -28.91 5.22 -1.04
N ARG A 111 -28.14 5.56 -2.10
CA ARG A 111 -28.69 6.00 -3.38
C ARG A 111 -29.10 4.79 -4.20
N LEU A 112 -30.40 4.69 -4.49
CA LEU A 112 -30.99 3.70 -5.37
C LEU A 112 -31.09 4.31 -6.77
N GLU A 113 -30.41 3.69 -7.73
CA GLU A 113 -30.41 4.07 -9.13
C GLU A 113 -31.02 2.94 -9.97
N GLU A 114 -32.15 3.23 -10.60
CA GLU A 114 -32.83 2.30 -11.50
C GLU A 114 -32.19 2.41 -12.89
N LEU A 115 -31.60 1.30 -13.36
CA LEU A 115 -30.97 1.21 -14.67
C LEU A 115 -31.94 0.70 -15.75
N ALA A 116 -33.05 0.07 -15.33
CA ALA A 116 -34.11 -0.43 -16.22
C ALA A 116 -35.49 -0.31 -15.56
N GLU A 117 -36.51 0.11 -16.33
CA GLU A 117 -37.91 0.27 -15.87
C GLU A 117 -38.58 -1.07 -15.46
N GLY A 118 -37.97 -2.21 -15.80
CA GLY A 118 -38.42 -3.56 -15.46
C GLY A 118 -37.22 -4.49 -15.30
N THR A 119 -37.44 -5.80 -15.33
CA THR A 119 -36.33 -6.76 -15.40
C THR A 119 -36.18 -7.33 -16.81
N GLY A 120 -34.96 -7.27 -17.34
CA GLY A 120 -34.60 -7.97 -18.58
C GLY A 120 -34.17 -9.42 -18.34
N HIS A 121 -34.13 -9.85 -17.07
CA HIS A 121 -33.59 -11.14 -16.66
C HIS A 121 -34.71 -12.15 -16.41
N ASP A 122 -34.42 -13.41 -16.71
CA ASP A 122 -35.16 -14.53 -16.13
C ASP A 122 -34.42 -14.96 -14.86
N LEU A 123 -35.07 -14.81 -13.70
CA LEU A 123 -34.43 -14.95 -12.40
C LEU A 123 -35.09 -16.10 -11.64
N HIS A 124 -34.34 -17.16 -11.35
CA HIS A 124 -34.87 -18.34 -10.67
C HIS A 124 -35.47 -17.97 -9.30
N PRO A 125 -36.67 -18.48 -8.92
CA PRO A 125 -37.35 -18.09 -7.68
C PRO A 125 -36.52 -18.31 -6.41
N ASP A 126 -35.73 -19.39 -6.38
CA ASP A 126 -34.88 -19.69 -5.21
C ASP A 126 -33.64 -18.79 -5.09
N LEU A 127 -33.20 -18.12 -6.15
CA LEU A 127 -31.95 -17.35 -6.16
C LEU A 127 -32.05 -16.12 -5.27
N ALA A 128 -31.27 -16.06 -4.19
CA ALA A 128 -31.31 -14.94 -3.24
C ALA A 128 -30.06 -14.05 -3.31
N LEU A 129 -28.89 -14.65 -3.51
CA LEU A 129 -27.62 -13.95 -3.33
C LEU A 129 -26.57 -14.46 -4.31
N LEU A 130 -25.81 -13.53 -4.87
CA LEU A 130 -24.69 -13.74 -5.76
C LEU A 130 -23.42 -13.18 -5.11
N LEU A 131 -22.40 -14.03 -4.97
CA LEU A 131 -21.10 -13.64 -4.43
C LEU A 131 -19.96 -14.14 -5.31
N SER A 132 -18.90 -13.35 -5.43
CA SER A 132 -17.65 -13.81 -6.06
C SER A 132 -16.90 -14.81 -5.17
N THR A 133 -16.18 -15.75 -5.80
CA THR A 133 -15.32 -16.73 -5.11
C THR A 133 -13.93 -16.20 -4.76
N SER A 134 -13.53 -15.07 -5.36
CA SER A 134 -12.25 -14.39 -5.09
C SER A 134 -12.53 -12.92 -4.81
N GLY A 135 -12.27 -12.47 -3.58
CA GLY A 135 -12.48 -11.08 -3.16
C GLY A 135 -11.58 -10.05 -3.86
N SER A 136 -10.89 -10.42 -4.95
CA SER A 136 -9.82 -9.60 -5.54
C SER A 136 -9.60 -9.72 -7.06
N THR A 137 -10.41 -10.48 -7.81
CA THR A 137 -10.19 -10.59 -9.27
C THR A 137 -11.51 -10.34 -9.97
N GLY A 138 -11.56 -9.44 -10.94
CA GLY A 138 -12.73 -9.17 -11.80
C GLY A 138 -13.13 -10.37 -12.67
N SER A 139 -13.30 -11.54 -12.07
CA SER A 139 -13.89 -12.71 -12.67
C SER A 139 -15.40 -12.51 -12.66
N PRO A 140 -16.08 -12.70 -13.81
CA PRO A 140 -17.54 -12.66 -13.86
C PRO A 140 -18.17 -13.88 -13.18
N LYS A 141 -17.41 -14.84 -12.64
CA LYS A 141 -17.98 -16.06 -12.07
C LYS A 141 -18.52 -15.81 -10.65
N LEU A 142 -19.82 -15.99 -10.48
CA LEU A 142 -20.55 -15.81 -9.23
C LEU A 142 -21.08 -17.14 -8.70
N VAL A 143 -21.15 -17.25 -7.38
CA VAL A 143 -21.84 -18.33 -6.67
C VAL A 143 -23.31 -17.96 -6.52
N ARG A 144 -24.21 -18.80 -7.02
CA ARG A 144 -25.66 -18.65 -6.87
C ARG A 144 -26.11 -19.27 -5.55
N LEU A 145 -26.55 -18.46 -4.61
CA LEU A 145 -27.01 -18.89 -3.28
C LEU A 145 -28.51 -18.70 -3.16
N SER A 146 -29.19 -19.72 -2.62
CA SER A 146 -30.63 -19.68 -2.40
C SER A 146 -31.04 -19.08 -1.06
N HIS A 147 -32.32 -18.73 -0.91
CA HIS A 147 -32.89 -18.29 0.36
C HIS A 147 -32.65 -19.31 1.49
N ARG A 148 -32.86 -20.60 1.18
CA ARG A 148 -32.59 -21.71 2.10
C ARG A 148 -31.11 -21.82 2.45
N ASN A 149 -30.21 -21.56 1.50
CA ASN A 149 -28.77 -21.61 1.78
C ASN A 149 -28.36 -20.58 2.83
N VAL A 150 -28.83 -19.34 2.67
CA VAL A 150 -28.55 -18.23 3.58
C VAL A 150 -29.12 -18.50 4.96
N GLN A 151 -30.39 -18.91 5.05
CA GLN A 151 -31.06 -19.24 6.31
C GLN A 151 -30.35 -20.38 7.05
N ALA A 152 -30.14 -21.52 6.38
CA ALA A 152 -29.60 -22.70 7.04
C ALA A 152 -28.17 -22.51 7.53
N ASN A 153 -27.34 -21.74 6.81
CA ASN A 153 -26.00 -21.45 7.29
C ASN A 153 -26.00 -20.50 8.50
N ALA A 154 -26.87 -19.48 8.50
CA ALA A 154 -27.02 -18.57 9.64
C ALA A 154 -27.48 -19.32 10.90
N GLU A 155 -28.43 -20.26 10.77
CA GLU A 155 -28.91 -21.11 11.85
C GLU A 155 -27.81 -22.02 12.39
N ALA A 156 -27.08 -22.71 11.50
CA ALA A 156 -25.99 -23.58 11.90
C ALA A 156 -24.89 -22.81 12.66
N ILE A 157 -24.49 -21.62 12.16
CA ILE A 157 -23.52 -20.74 12.83
C ILE A 157 -24.02 -20.30 14.20
N ALA A 158 -25.26 -19.82 14.27
CA ALA A 158 -25.85 -19.35 15.51
C ALA A 158 -25.93 -20.45 16.58
N ASP A 159 -26.21 -21.69 16.17
CA ASP A 159 -26.29 -22.86 17.04
C ASP A 159 -24.92 -23.23 17.63
N TYR A 160 -23.91 -23.56 16.81
CA TYR A 160 -22.63 -24.04 17.37
C TYR A 160 -21.80 -22.95 18.07
N LEU A 161 -22.00 -21.66 17.72
CA LEU A 161 -21.38 -20.55 18.45
C LEU A 161 -22.13 -20.21 19.74
N ASP A 162 -23.36 -20.70 19.94
CA ASP A 162 -24.26 -20.27 21.02
C ASP A 162 -24.45 -18.74 21.01
N ILE A 163 -24.86 -18.22 19.84
CA ILE A 163 -25.18 -16.80 19.67
C ILE A 163 -26.50 -16.51 20.39
N ARG A 164 -26.45 -15.51 21.26
CA ARG A 164 -27.56 -15.06 22.11
C ARG A 164 -28.05 -13.70 21.66
N ASP A 165 -29.29 -13.36 21.99
CA ASP A 165 -29.86 -12.03 21.72
C ASP A 165 -29.13 -10.90 22.47
N THR A 166 -28.36 -11.24 23.50
CA THR A 166 -27.48 -10.31 24.23
C THR A 166 -26.10 -10.11 23.59
N ASP A 167 -25.75 -10.87 22.56
CA ASP A 167 -24.43 -10.76 21.93
C ASP A 167 -24.28 -9.49 21.09
N ARG A 168 -23.03 -9.04 20.99
CA ARG A 168 -22.64 -7.93 20.11
C ARG A 168 -21.36 -8.29 19.37
N ALA A 169 -21.46 -8.47 18.07
CA ALA A 169 -20.29 -8.57 17.19
C ALA A 169 -19.80 -7.19 16.79
N ILE A 170 -18.52 -7.09 16.43
CA ILE A 170 -17.95 -5.93 15.74
C ILE A 170 -17.41 -6.35 14.38
N THR A 171 -17.64 -5.54 13.35
CA THR A 171 -17.13 -5.84 12.01
C THR A 171 -15.62 -5.66 11.95
N THR A 172 -14.91 -6.74 11.64
CA THR A 172 -13.46 -6.77 11.35
C THR A 172 -13.16 -7.18 9.91
N LEU A 173 -14.20 -7.56 9.17
CA LEU A 173 -14.15 -8.07 7.81
C LEU A 173 -15.22 -7.35 6.97
N PRO A 174 -14.94 -7.04 5.69
CA PRO A 174 -15.92 -6.38 4.84
C PRO A 174 -17.19 -7.22 4.64
N MET A 175 -18.35 -6.55 4.57
CA MET A 175 -19.64 -7.20 4.31
C MET A 175 -19.71 -7.97 2.98
N HIS A 176 -19.01 -7.53 1.93
CA HIS A 176 -19.00 -8.23 0.64
C HIS A 176 -18.15 -9.52 0.64
N TYR A 177 -17.47 -9.82 1.74
CA TYR A 177 -16.78 -11.09 1.95
C TYR A 177 -17.71 -12.07 2.68
N CYS A 178 -17.86 -13.29 2.16
CA CYS A 178 -18.83 -14.27 2.68
C CYS A 178 -18.70 -14.56 4.18
N TYR A 179 -17.48 -14.52 4.74
CA TYR A 179 -17.29 -14.60 6.19
C TYR A 179 -17.88 -13.38 6.90
N GLY A 180 -17.48 -12.16 6.53
CA GLY A 180 -18.03 -10.93 7.14
C GLY A 180 -19.56 -10.92 7.08
N LEU A 181 -20.13 -11.29 5.94
CA LEU A 181 -21.57 -11.40 5.74
C LEU A 181 -22.24 -12.45 6.66
N SER A 182 -21.61 -13.61 6.85
CA SER A 182 -22.14 -14.65 7.73
C SER A 182 -22.21 -14.24 9.20
N VAL A 183 -21.33 -13.33 9.65
CA VAL A 183 -21.42 -12.72 10.99
C VAL A 183 -22.69 -11.89 11.10
N LEU A 184 -22.97 -11.04 10.11
CA LEU A 184 -24.20 -10.24 10.08
C LEU A 184 -25.45 -11.12 10.13
N HIS A 185 -25.55 -12.14 9.26
CA HIS A 185 -26.74 -13.01 9.20
C HIS A 185 -27.00 -13.75 10.51
N SER A 186 -25.97 -14.39 11.07
CA SER A 186 -26.11 -15.23 12.26
C SER A 186 -26.46 -14.42 13.51
N HIS A 187 -25.98 -13.18 13.62
CA HIS A 187 -26.33 -12.29 14.74
C HIS A 187 -27.73 -11.71 14.56
N LEU A 188 -28.08 -11.23 13.35
CA LEU A 188 -29.42 -10.71 13.08
C LEU A 188 -30.53 -11.76 13.25
N LEU A 189 -30.26 -13.01 12.87
CA LEU A 189 -31.16 -14.15 13.09
C LEU A 189 -31.53 -14.37 14.57
N ARG A 190 -30.63 -14.03 15.50
CA ARG A 190 -30.82 -14.27 16.94
C ARG A 190 -31.26 -13.04 17.71
N GLY A 191 -31.53 -11.92 17.04
CA GLY A 191 -31.83 -10.67 17.74
C GLY A 191 -30.61 -10.01 18.38
N ALA A 192 -29.39 -10.42 18.02
CA ALA A 192 -28.13 -9.91 18.54
C ALA A 192 -27.68 -8.62 17.83
N GLY A 193 -26.78 -7.85 18.42
CA GLY A 193 -26.29 -6.60 17.86
C GLY A 193 -25.03 -6.75 16.99
N VAL A 194 -24.85 -5.85 16.02
CA VAL A 194 -23.61 -5.72 15.24
C VAL A 194 -23.13 -4.27 15.23
N VAL A 195 -21.91 -4.03 15.71
CA VAL A 195 -21.23 -2.74 15.67
C VAL A 195 -20.45 -2.65 14.36
N LEU A 196 -20.79 -1.66 13.55
CA LEU A 196 -20.25 -1.42 12.22
C LEU A 196 -19.07 -0.45 12.31
N THR A 197 -17.95 -0.84 11.72
CA THR A 197 -16.75 -0.01 11.61
C THR A 197 -15.83 -0.51 10.50
N ASP A 198 -15.09 0.42 9.90
CA ASP A 198 -13.96 0.14 9.00
C ASP A 198 -12.60 0.35 9.67
N ARG A 199 -12.59 0.59 10.99
CA ARG A 199 -11.35 0.70 11.77
C ARG A 199 -10.64 -0.64 11.83
N SER A 200 -9.33 -0.62 11.62
CA SER A 200 -8.46 -1.77 11.84
C SER A 200 -8.37 -2.10 13.34
N VAL A 201 -8.16 -3.36 13.70
CA VAL A 201 -7.83 -3.78 15.08
C VAL A 201 -6.53 -3.12 15.62
N THR A 202 -5.75 -2.46 14.75
CA THR A 202 -4.57 -1.65 15.13
C THR A 202 -4.88 -0.20 15.45
N ASP A 203 -6.08 0.28 15.15
CA ASP A 203 -6.54 1.62 15.51
C ASP A 203 -7.00 1.60 16.97
N PRO A 204 -6.46 2.45 17.87
CA PRO A 204 -6.97 2.58 19.24
C PRO A 204 -8.48 2.83 19.30
N GLY A 205 -9.04 3.57 18.34
CA GLY A 205 -10.47 3.83 18.26
C GLY A 205 -11.34 2.59 18.00
N PHE A 206 -10.77 1.50 17.47
CA PHE A 206 -11.47 0.21 17.38
C PHE A 206 -11.71 -0.36 18.78
N TRP A 207 -10.68 -0.31 19.64
CA TRP A 207 -10.78 -0.84 21.01
C TRP A 207 -11.68 0.03 21.90
N ASP A 208 -11.74 1.34 21.65
CA ASP A 208 -12.74 2.22 22.28
C ASP A 208 -14.16 1.75 22.00
N LEU A 209 -14.47 1.34 20.75
CA LEU A 209 -15.77 0.77 20.39
C LEU A 209 -15.99 -0.59 21.07
N VAL A 210 -14.96 -1.43 21.13
CA VAL A 210 -15.01 -2.74 21.80
C VAL A 210 -15.43 -2.59 23.26
N HIS A 211 -14.80 -1.67 23.99
CA HIS A 211 -15.12 -1.40 25.39
C HIS A 211 -16.48 -0.73 25.55
N ARG A 212 -16.74 0.33 24.78
CA ARG A 212 -17.98 1.13 24.88
C ARG A 212 -19.23 0.29 24.63
N HIS A 213 -19.22 -0.54 23.59
CA HIS A 213 -20.39 -1.31 23.18
C HIS A 213 -20.42 -2.72 23.75
N ARG A 214 -19.47 -3.08 24.64
CA ARG A 214 -19.39 -4.38 25.33
C ARG A 214 -19.40 -5.56 24.34
N ILE A 215 -18.50 -5.51 23.36
CA ILE A 215 -18.43 -6.53 22.30
C ILE A 215 -18.18 -7.91 22.89
N SER A 216 -18.99 -8.89 22.46
CA SER A 216 -18.93 -10.28 22.90
C SER A 216 -18.36 -11.24 21.85
N ALA A 217 -18.26 -10.80 20.60
CA ALA A 217 -17.79 -11.62 19.47
C ALA A 217 -16.78 -10.88 18.59
N LEU A 218 -15.64 -11.51 18.34
CA LEU A 218 -14.63 -11.02 17.40
C LEU A 218 -14.34 -12.07 16.33
N ALA A 219 -14.45 -11.68 15.06
CA ALA A 219 -14.11 -12.52 13.92
C ALA A 219 -12.75 -12.14 13.35
N GLY A 220 -12.02 -13.10 12.79
CA GLY A 220 -10.72 -12.82 12.17
C GLY A 220 -10.30 -13.85 11.15
N VAL A 221 -9.49 -13.41 10.19
CA VAL A 221 -8.70 -14.28 9.31
C VAL A 221 -7.26 -14.35 9.83
N PRO A 222 -6.37 -15.25 9.36
CA PRO A 222 -5.01 -15.36 9.90
C PRO A 222 -4.26 -14.02 10.02
N TYR A 223 -4.40 -13.14 9.02
CA TYR A 223 -3.85 -11.78 9.06
C TYR A 223 -4.42 -10.91 10.20
N THR A 224 -5.71 -11.02 10.52
CA THR A 224 -6.31 -10.32 11.68
C THR A 224 -5.60 -10.72 12.96
N PHE A 225 -5.27 -12.00 13.14
CA PHE A 225 -4.52 -12.47 14.31
C PHE A 225 -3.09 -11.92 14.36
N ASP A 226 -2.45 -11.67 13.20
CA ASP A 226 -1.12 -11.04 13.16
C ASP A 226 -1.18 -9.61 13.69
N LEU A 227 -2.24 -8.89 13.34
CA LEU A 227 -2.50 -7.55 13.84
C LEU A 227 -2.85 -7.57 15.34
N LEU A 228 -3.67 -8.52 15.79
CA LEU A 228 -4.02 -8.70 17.21
C LEU A 228 -2.78 -8.97 18.07
N ASP A 229 -1.86 -9.82 17.62
CA ASP A 229 -0.61 -10.09 18.34
C ASP A 229 0.25 -8.82 18.45
N ARG A 230 0.34 -8.01 17.37
CA ARG A 230 1.14 -6.76 17.35
C ARG A 230 0.64 -5.69 18.31
N VAL A 231 -0.67 -5.64 18.55
CA VAL A 231 -1.29 -4.63 19.42
C VAL A 231 -1.37 -5.07 20.89
N GLY A 232 -0.82 -6.24 21.22
CA GLY A 232 -0.87 -6.77 22.58
C GLY A 232 -2.25 -7.28 22.98
N PHE A 233 -3.01 -7.89 22.06
CA PHE A 233 -4.34 -8.45 22.37
C PHE A 233 -4.34 -9.39 23.58
N ALA A 234 -3.25 -10.12 23.80
CA ALA A 234 -3.07 -11.01 24.94
C ALA A 234 -3.14 -10.31 26.29
N ASP A 235 -2.86 -8.99 26.33
CA ASP A 235 -2.79 -8.18 27.55
C ASP A 235 -4.09 -7.40 27.80
N MET A 236 -4.92 -7.20 26.78
CA MET A 236 -6.15 -6.39 26.85
C MET A 236 -7.22 -6.94 27.79
N ALA A 237 -7.86 -6.06 28.56
CA ALA A 237 -8.94 -6.42 29.48
C ALA A 237 -10.32 -6.38 28.78
N LEU A 238 -10.78 -7.52 28.28
CA LEU A 238 -12.02 -7.64 27.50
C LEU A 238 -13.08 -8.49 28.24
N PRO A 239 -13.68 -8.00 29.33
CA PRO A 239 -14.53 -8.80 30.23
C PRO A 239 -15.85 -9.24 29.60
N HIS A 240 -16.28 -8.62 28.50
CA HIS A 240 -17.52 -8.95 27.80
C HIS A 240 -17.33 -9.91 26.63
N LEU A 241 -16.08 -10.15 26.22
CA LEU A 241 -15.77 -11.05 25.12
C LEU A 241 -16.15 -12.49 25.52
N ARG A 242 -17.01 -13.15 24.72
CA ARG A 242 -17.43 -14.54 24.93
C ARG A 242 -16.73 -15.51 23.99
N TYR A 243 -16.47 -15.09 22.75
CA TYR A 243 -15.77 -15.92 21.78
C TYR A 243 -15.03 -15.13 20.71
N VAL A 244 -13.98 -15.77 20.20
CA VAL A 244 -13.19 -15.32 19.05
C VAL A 244 -13.22 -16.41 18.00
N THR A 245 -13.42 -16.02 16.74
CA THR A 245 -13.57 -16.96 15.64
C THR A 245 -12.49 -16.75 14.57
N GLN A 246 -11.97 -17.84 14.02
CA GLN A 246 -10.98 -17.84 12.96
C GLN A 246 -11.47 -18.65 11.76
N ALA A 247 -11.36 -18.08 10.57
CA ALA A 247 -11.54 -18.81 9.31
C ALA A 247 -10.82 -18.14 8.14
N GLY A 248 -11.12 -18.56 6.91
CA GLY A 248 -10.61 -17.91 5.69
C GLY A 248 -9.17 -18.28 5.32
N GLY A 249 -8.50 -19.09 6.15
CA GLY A 249 -7.16 -19.62 5.90
C GLY A 249 -6.76 -20.58 7.03
N ARG A 250 -5.68 -21.33 6.83
CA ARG A 250 -5.11 -22.17 7.89
C ARG A 250 -4.41 -21.27 8.91
N LEU A 251 -4.60 -21.54 10.19
CA LEU A 251 -3.78 -20.98 11.26
C LEU A 251 -2.75 -22.04 11.69
N ASP A 252 -1.56 -21.60 12.05
CA ASP A 252 -0.54 -22.51 12.58
C ASP A 252 -1.05 -23.23 13.85
N PRO A 253 -0.86 -24.55 13.98
CA PRO A 253 -1.37 -25.30 15.13
C PRO A 253 -0.87 -24.80 16.50
N ASP A 254 0.39 -24.38 16.60
CA ASP A 254 0.93 -23.83 17.87
C ASP A 254 0.24 -22.51 18.21
N ARG A 255 -0.08 -21.72 17.19
CA ARG A 255 -0.85 -20.49 17.34
C ARG A 255 -2.30 -20.75 17.76
N VAL A 256 -2.96 -21.77 17.23
CA VAL A 256 -4.28 -22.21 17.70
C VAL A 256 -4.21 -22.54 19.18
N ARG A 257 -3.26 -23.38 19.62
CA ARG A 257 -3.09 -23.71 21.05
C ARG A 257 -2.87 -22.46 21.90
N ARG A 258 -2.08 -21.51 21.43
CA ARG A 258 -1.82 -20.25 22.14
C ARG A 258 -3.11 -19.45 22.36
N TYR A 259 -3.94 -19.28 21.33
CA TYR A 259 -5.20 -18.54 21.43
C TYR A 259 -6.25 -19.28 22.26
N VAL A 260 -6.32 -20.61 22.18
CA VAL A 260 -7.17 -21.43 23.06
C VAL A 260 -6.75 -21.24 24.52
N GLY A 261 -5.45 -21.35 24.82
CA GLY A 261 -4.92 -21.14 26.16
C GLY A 261 -5.14 -19.73 26.69
N LEU A 262 -5.02 -18.71 25.83
CA LEU A 262 -5.35 -17.33 26.17
C LEU A 262 -6.84 -17.18 26.49
N GLY A 263 -7.72 -17.77 25.67
CA GLY A 263 -9.16 -17.75 25.88
C GLY A 263 -9.57 -18.39 27.22
N HIS A 264 -9.01 -19.55 27.56
CA HIS A 264 -9.24 -20.18 28.86
C HIS A 264 -8.85 -19.27 30.04
N ARG A 265 -7.70 -18.57 29.96
CA ARG A 265 -7.28 -17.64 31.02
C ARG A 265 -8.15 -16.39 31.11
N ARG A 266 -8.72 -15.95 29.99
CA ARG A 266 -9.47 -14.69 29.87
C ARG A 266 -10.99 -14.87 29.88
N GLY A 267 -11.49 -16.10 29.91
CA GLY A 267 -12.92 -16.42 30.01
C GLY A 267 -13.69 -16.44 28.68
N TRP A 268 -13.02 -16.65 27.54
CA TRP A 268 -13.65 -16.73 26.22
C TRP A 268 -13.21 -17.95 25.41
N ARG A 269 -14.02 -18.35 24.41
CA ARG A 269 -13.78 -19.54 23.58
C ARG A 269 -13.15 -19.18 22.23
N PHE A 270 -12.24 -20.03 21.75
CA PHE A 270 -11.63 -19.87 20.42
C PHE A 270 -12.19 -20.92 19.45
N PHE A 271 -12.77 -20.47 18.34
CA PHE A 271 -13.32 -21.36 17.31
C PHE A 271 -12.50 -21.28 16.03
N VAL A 272 -11.92 -22.41 15.62
CA VAL A 272 -11.35 -22.58 14.26
C VAL A 272 -12.45 -23.10 13.35
N MET A 273 -12.62 -22.51 12.18
CA MET A 273 -13.71 -22.85 11.27
C MET A 273 -13.21 -22.95 9.83
N TYR A 274 -13.90 -23.77 9.06
CA TYR A 274 -13.61 -24.00 7.65
C TYR A 274 -14.87 -23.86 6.81
N GLY A 275 -14.70 -23.34 5.60
CA GLY A 275 -15.79 -23.15 4.66
C GLY A 275 -15.37 -22.43 3.39
N GLN A 276 -16.31 -22.30 2.47
CA GLN A 276 -16.14 -21.72 1.14
C GLN A 276 -17.40 -20.92 0.78
N THR A 277 -17.31 -20.01 -0.18
CA THR A 277 -18.49 -19.23 -0.65
C THR A 277 -19.58 -20.16 -1.19
N GLU A 278 -19.19 -21.24 -1.85
CA GLU A 278 -20.04 -22.29 -2.40
C GLU A 278 -20.89 -23.05 -1.37
N ALA A 279 -20.52 -22.96 -0.09
CA ALA A 279 -21.30 -23.50 1.03
C ALA A 279 -21.82 -22.39 1.94
N THR A 280 -22.01 -21.18 1.40
CA THR A 280 -22.53 -20.03 2.16
C THR A 280 -21.66 -19.73 3.38
N ALA A 281 -20.34 -19.76 3.23
CA ALA A 281 -19.29 -19.42 4.21
C ALA A 281 -18.82 -20.51 5.19
N ARG A 282 -19.67 -21.40 5.74
CA ARG A 282 -19.27 -22.36 6.79
C ARG A 282 -19.66 -23.80 6.48
N MET A 283 -18.71 -24.73 6.61
CA MET A 283 -18.91 -26.17 6.45
C MET A 283 -18.45 -26.97 7.67
N ALA A 284 -17.43 -26.48 8.39
CA ALA A 284 -16.89 -27.12 9.58
C ALA A 284 -16.53 -26.13 10.68
N TYR A 285 -16.46 -26.64 11.91
CA TYR A 285 -15.84 -25.96 13.03
C TYR A 285 -15.13 -26.99 13.93
N LEU A 286 -14.04 -26.55 14.55
CA LEU A 286 -13.37 -27.28 15.62
C LEU A 286 -14.01 -26.89 16.96
N PRO A 287 -14.70 -27.82 17.65
CA PRO A 287 -15.24 -27.54 18.97
C PRO A 287 -14.15 -26.99 19.90
N PRO A 288 -14.40 -25.90 20.63
CA PRO A 288 -13.35 -25.18 21.34
C PRO A 288 -12.65 -26.02 22.41
N HIS A 289 -13.35 -27.00 22.99
CA HIS A 289 -12.77 -27.93 23.97
C HIS A 289 -11.79 -28.94 23.36
N LEU A 290 -11.85 -29.18 22.04
CA LEU A 290 -10.93 -30.06 21.30
C LEU A 290 -9.78 -29.28 20.65
N ALA A 291 -9.87 -27.94 20.60
CA ALA A 291 -8.96 -27.12 19.81
C ALA A 291 -7.51 -27.10 20.33
N ALA A 292 -7.28 -27.36 21.62
CA ALA A 292 -5.94 -27.48 22.18
C ALA A 292 -5.26 -28.81 21.80
N GLU A 293 -6.03 -29.90 21.74
CA GLU A 293 -5.54 -31.26 21.48
C GLU A 293 -5.40 -31.54 19.98
N HIS A 294 -6.31 -30.99 19.16
CA HIS A 294 -6.37 -31.23 17.71
C HIS A 294 -6.27 -29.93 16.87
N PRO A 295 -5.27 -29.06 17.13
CA PRO A 295 -5.18 -27.72 16.52
C PRO A 295 -4.91 -27.72 15.01
N ASP A 296 -4.52 -28.84 14.43
CA ASP A 296 -4.25 -29.02 13.00
C ASP A 296 -5.50 -29.47 12.20
N THR A 297 -6.65 -29.63 12.86
CA THR A 297 -7.88 -30.12 12.25
C THR A 297 -8.86 -28.98 11.93
N ILE A 298 -9.77 -29.22 10.99
CA ILE A 298 -10.92 -28.35 10.72
C ILE A 298 -12.15 -28.74 11.57
N GLY A 299 -12.01 -29.77 12.39
CA GLY A 299 -13.02 -30.26 13.31
C GLY A 299 -14.09 -31.11 12.65
N VAL A 300 -15.36 -30.78 12.91
CA VAL A 300 -16.55 -31.55 12.52
C VAL A 300 -17.44 -30.71 11.59
N PRO A 301 -18.30 -31.33 10.76
CA PRO A 301 -19.29 -30.60 9.99
C PRO A 301 -20.16 -29.69 10.86
N VAL A 302 -20.61 -28.57 10.31
CA VAL A 302 -21.64 -27.73 10.95
C VAL A 302 -22.97 -28.49 11.12
N PRO A 303 -23.85 -28.11 12.07
CA PRO A 303 -25.17 -28.72 12.19
C PRO A 303 -25.93 -28.77 10.86
N GLY A 304 -26.50 -29.93 10.54
CA GLY A 304 -27.19 -30.18 9.27
C GLY A 304 -26.28 -30.42 8.05
N GLY A 305 -24.95 -30.33 8.22
CA GLY A 305 -23.96 -30.68 7.21
C GLY A 305 -23.33 -32.05 7.45
N ALA A 306 -22.75 -32.64 6.40
CA ALA A 306 -21.99 -33.88 6.48
C ALA A 306 -20.77 -33.86 5.56
N PHE A 307 -19.71 -34.54 5.99
CA PHE A 307 -18.50 -34.75 5.19
C PHE A 307 -18.34 -36.22 4.81
N ARG A 308 -17.94 -36.43 3.56
CA ARG A 308 -17.48 -37.71 3.03
C ARG A 308 -16.10 -37.52 2.42
N ILE A 309 -15.24 -38.53 2.55
CA ILE A 309 -13.93 -38.55 1.91
C ILE A 309 -14.01 -39.53 0.74
N ASP A 310 -13.89 -39.00 -0.47
CA ASP A 310 -13.93 -39.80 -1.70
C ASP A 310 -12.50 -40.21 -2.08
N PRO A 311 -12.21 -41.49 -2.27
CA PRO A 311 -10.91 -41.92 -2.76
C PRO A 311 -10.60 -41.30 -4.11
N VAL A 312 -9.37 -40.81 -4.28
CA VAL A 312 -8.90 -40.21 -5.55
C VAL A 312 -7.49 -40.69 -5.86
N PRO A 313 -7.14 -40.94 -7.14
CA PRO A 313 -5.85 -41.52 -7.51
C PRO A 313 -4.63 -40.69 -7.06
N GLU A 314 -4.80 -39.39 -6.88
CA GLU A 314 -3.73 -38.47 -6.51
C GLU A 314 -3.46 -38.40 -4.99
N ALA A 315 -4.39 -38.91 -4.18
CA ALA A 315 -4.28 -38.92 -2.73
C ALA A 315 -3.44 -40.12 -2.24
N GLY A 316 -2.62 -39.92 -1.19
CA GLY A 316 -1.89 -41.02 -0.56
C GLY A 316 -2.81 -41.93 0.26
N ASP A 317 -2.28 -43.03 0.78
CA ASP A 317 -3.05 -43.99 1.56
C ASP A 317 -3.84 -43.31 2.70
N GLY A 318 -5.17 -43.51 2.72
CA GLY A 318 -6.08 -42.95 3.73
C GLY A 318 -6.60 -41.53 3.47
N ALA A 319 -6.09 -40.82 2.44
CA ALA A 319 -6.57 -39.50 2.04
C ALA A 319 -7.50 -39.56 0.81
N GLY A 320 -8.37 -38.57 0.68
CA GLY A 320 -9.28 -38.46 -0.47
C GLY A 320 -9.87 -37.05 -0.59
N GLU A 321 -10.73 -36.82 -1.56
CA GLU A 321 -11.45 -35.55 -1.68
C GLU A 321 -12.43 -35.37 -0.54
N LEU A 322 -12.40 -34.21 0.09
CA LEU A 322 -13.47 -33.79 0.97
C LEU A 322 -14.69 -33.38 0.14
N VAL A 323 -15.78 -34.11 0.29
CA VAL A 323 -17.08 -33.80 -0.29
C VAL A 323 -18.02 -33.37 0.84
N TYR A 324 -18.70 -32.25 0.64
CA TYR A 324 -19.62 -31.67 1.61
C TYR A 324 -21.05 -31.71 1.10
N THR A 325 -21.96 -32.16 1.95
CA THR A 325 -23.41 -32.12 1.71
C THR A 325 -24.07 -31.33 2.84
N GLY A 326 -25.00 -30.44 2.50
CA GLY A 326 -25.75 -29.69 3.49
C GLY A 326 -26.71 -28.69 2.84
N PRO A 327 -27.72 -28.20 3.60
CA PRO A 327 -28.72 -27.26 3.08
C PRO A 327 -28.14 -25.89 2.67
N ASN A 328 -26.88 -25.61 3.02
CA ASN A 328 -26.13 -24.40 2.68
C ASN A 328 -25.27 -24.51 1.42
N VAL A 329 -25.29 -25.66 0.71
CA VAL A 329 -24.60 -25.84 -0.59
C VAL A 329 -25.33 -25.04 -1.68
N MET A 330 -24.57 -24.21 -2.39
CA MET A 330 -25.02 -23.33 -3.48
C MET A 330 -25.95 -24.02 -4.49
N LEU A 331 -26.73 -23.22 -5.23
CA LEU A 331 -27.47 -23.71 -6.39
C LEU A 331 -26.51 -24.14 -7.51
N GLY A 332 -25.43 -23.38 -7.71
CA GLY A 332 -24.45 -23.58 -8.76
C GLY A 332 -23.66 -22.30 -9.02
N TYR A 333 -22.92 -22.25 -10.11
CA TYR A 333 -22.25 -21.03 -10.54
C TYR A 333 -23.10 -20.26 -11.58
N ALA A 334 -22.87 -18.96 -11.67
CA ALA A 334 -23.21 -18.13 -12.81
C ALA A 334 -21.93 -17.61 -13.45
N THR A 335 -21.83 -17.69 -14.76
CA THR A 335 -20.75 -17.11 -15.58
C THR A 335 -21.26 -16.03 -16.52
N ASP A 336 -22.56 -16.00 -16.78
CA ASP A 336 -23.26 -14.98 -17.56
C ASP A 336 -24.71 -14.77 -17.03
N PRO A 337 -25.43 -13.72 -17.48
CA PRO A 337 -26.79 -13.43 -17.01
C PRO A 337 -27.81 -14.54 -17.21
N SER A 338 -27.65 -15.39 -18.23
CA SER A 338 -28.62 -16.46 -18.51
C SER A 338 -28.60 -17.55 -17.44
N ASP A 339 -27.47 -17.71 -16.74
CA ASP A 339 -27.34 -18.65 -15.62
C ASP A 339 -28.21 -18.27 -14.40
N LEU A 340 -28.71 -17.03 -14.33
CA LEU A 340 -29.56 -16.56 -13.23
C LEU A 340 -30.94 -17.24 -13.20
N ALA A 341 -31.39 -17.75 -14.35
CA ALA A 341 -32.65 -18.51 -14.49
C ALA A 341 -32.52 -19.97 -14.03
N LEU A 342 -31.29 -20.49 -13.92
CA LEU A 342 -31.07 -21.89 -13.59
C LEU A 342 -31.47 -22.18 -12.13
N GLY A 343 -32.06 -23.35 -11.93
CA GLY A 343 -32.26 -23.91 -10.60
C GLY A 343 -30.98 -24.48 -9.99
N ARG A 344 -31.14 -25.45 -9.09
CA ARG A 344 -30.01 -26.21 -8.54
C ARG A 344 -29.36 -27.06 -9.62
N THR A 345 -28.07 -26.87 -9.82
CA THR A 345 -27.19 -27.67 -10.69
C THR A 345 -26.13 -28.44 -9.89
N VAL A 346 -26.07 -28.24 -8.56
CA VAL A 346 -25.13 -28.90 -7.65
C VAL A 346 -25.87 -29.37 -6.39
N ASP A 347 -25.80 -30.66 -6.09
CA ASP A 347 -26.39 -31.26 -4.87
C ASP A 347 -25.38 -31.43 -3.74
N GLU A 348 -24.14 -31.78 -4.08
CA GLU A 348 -23.03 -31.91 -3.15
C GLU A 348 -21.85 -31.04 -3.60
N LEU A 349 -21.19 -30.41 -2.64
CA LEU A 349 -20.00 -29.62 -2.90
C LEU A 349 -18.77 -30.51 -2.84
N ARG A 350 -18.24 -30.86 -4.02
CA ARG A 350 -16.88 -31.37 -4.14
C ARG A 350 -15.93 -30.20 -3.90
N THR A 351 -15.33 -30.16 -2.70
CA THR A 351 -14.62 -28.95 -2.22
C THR A 351 -13.32 -28.67 -2.97
N GLY A 352 -12.80 -29.68 -3.68
CA GLY A 352 -11.47 -29.68 -4.25
C GLY A 352 -10.34 -29.75 -3.22
N ASP A 353 -10.64 -29.86 -1.91
CA ASP A 353 -9.67 -30.09 -0.85
C ASP A 353 -9.47 -31.60 -0.61
N LEU A 354 -8.23 -32.03 -0.36
CA LEU A 354 -7.92 -33.39 0.10
C LEU A 354 -7.93 -33.41 1.63
N ALA A 355 -8.56 -34.42 2.20
CA ALA A 355 -8.67 -34.57 3.63
C ALA A 355 -8.45 -36.02 4.08
N VAL A 356 -8.12 -36.16 5.36
CA VAL A 356 -8.14 -37.42 6.11
C VAL A 356 -9.08 -37.27 7.29
N ARG A 357 -9.73 -38.38 7.68
CA ARG A 357 -10.44 -38.46 8.95
C ARG A 357 -9.48 -39.04 9.97
N THR A 358 -9.29 -38.33 11.07
CA THR A 358 -8.42 -38.74 12.19
C THR A 358 -9.10 -39.82 13.04
N ASP A 359 -8.33 -40.51 13.87
CA ASP A 359 -8.84 -41.51 14.82
C ASP A 359 -9.81 -40.90 15.85
N ALA A 360 -9.64 -39.62 16.16
CA ALA A 360 -10.56 -38.82 16.98
C ALA A 360 -11.88 -38.47 16.26
N GLY A 361 -12.08 -38.94 15.03
CA GLY A 361 -13.27 -38.68 14.22
C GLY A 361 -13.31 -37.29 13.58
N LEU A 362 -12.28 -36.47 13.78
CA LEU A 362 -12.16 -35.11 13.22
C LEU A 362 -11.57 -35.12 11.81
N TYR A 363 -11.88 -34.08 11.02
CA TYR A 363 -11.37 -33.93 9.65
C TYR A 363 -10.16 -33.01 9.61
N ARG A 364 -9.16 -33.40 8.83
CA ARG A 364 -7.94 -32.61 8.61
C ARG A 364 -7.68 -32.46 7.12
N ILE A 365 -7.47 -31.23 6.68
CA ILE A 365 -7.09 -30.94 5.30
C ILE A 365 -5.60 -31.24 5.13
N VAL A 366 -5.27 -32.03 4.11
CA VAL A 366 -3.91 -32.48 3.78
C VAL A 366 -3.46 -32.06 2.38
N GLY A 367 -4.34 -31.48 1.56
CA GLY A 367 -4.00 -31.05 0.18
C GLY A 367 -5.21 -30.57 -0.63
N ARG A 368 -5.12 -30.59 -1.97
CA ARG A 368 -6.19 -30.22 -2.93
C ARG A 368 -6.17 -31.08 -4.22
N ARG A 369 -7.34 -31.40 -4.80
CA ARG A 369 -7.55 -32.22 -6.02
C ARG A 369 -7.38 -31.46 -7.33
N SER A 370 -8.33 -30.54 -7.57
CA SER A 370 -8.24 -29.59 -8.66
C SER A 370 -6.93 -28.90 -8.39
N ARG A 371 -5.99 -28.94 -9.34
CA ARG A 371 -4.65 -28.41 -9.15
C ARG A 371 -4.74 -26.89 -9.07
N PHE A 372 -5.36 -26.39 -8.00
CA PHE A 372 -5.47 -25.02 -7.63
C PHE A 372 -4.56 -24.84 -6.42
N ALA A 373 -3.48 -24.09 -6.60
CA ALA A 373 -2.70 -23.66 -5.46
C ALA A 373 -3.44 -22.49 -4.78
N LYS A 374 -3.52 -22.51 -3.45
CA LYS A 374 -3.96 -21.34 -2.67
C LYS A 374 -2.72 -20.55 -2.29
N LEU A 375 -2.30 -19.64 -3.16
CA LEU A 375 -1.12 -18.80 -2.94
C LEU A 375 -1.61 -17.39 -2.63
N PHE A 376 -1.16 -16.80 -1.52
CA PHE A 376 -1.58 -15.46 -1.07
C PHE A 376 -3.10 -15.28 -0.93
N GLY A 377 -3.82 -16.35 -0.57
CA GLY A 377 -5.29 -16.34 -0.51
C GLY A 377 -5.99 -16.33 -1.88
N LEU A 378 -5.24 -16.34 -2.99
CA LEU A 378 -5.74 -16.45 -4.35
C LEU A 378 -5.87 -17.93 -4.75
N ARG A 379 -6.96 -18.27 -5.44
CA ARG A 379 -7.18 -19.60 -6.00
C ARG A 379 -6.57 -19.66 -7.41
N ILE A 380 -5.41 -20.29 -7.55
CA ILE A 380 -4.56 -20.30 -8.77
C ILE A 380 -4.73 -21.61 -9.55
N ASP A 381 -5.33 -21.61 -10.75
CA ASP A 381 -5.49 -22.82 -11.58
C ASP A 381 -4.17 -23.25 -12.25
N LEU A 382 -3.52 -24.30 -11.74
CA LEU A 382 -2.25 -24.82 -12.24
C LEU A 382 -2.40 -25.48 -13.63
N GLN A 383 -3.54 -26.08 -13.92
CA GLN A 383 -3.81 -26.71 -15.23
C GLN A 383 -4.03 -25.65 -16.32
N ARG A 384 -4.68 -24.54 -15.97
CA ARG A 384 -4.75 -23.36 -16.85
C ARG A 384 -3.37 -22.80 -17.18
N ILE A 385 -2.48 -22.73 -16.18
CA ILE A 385 -1.11 -22.22 -16.38
C ILE A 385 -0.33 -23.14 -17.31
N GLU A 386 -0.41 -24.45 -17.14
CA GLU A 386 0.18 -25.42 -18.07
C GLU A 386 -0.37 -25.24 -19.49
N SER A 387 -1.68 -25.11 -19.63
CA SER A 387 -2.33 -24.90 -20.93
C SER A 387 -1.89 -23.59 -21.60
N VAL A 388 -1.58 -22.55 -20.82
CA VAL A 388 -1.00 -21.30 -21.34
C VAL A 388 0.44 -21.53 -21.79
N LEU A 389 1.26 -22.21 -20.98
CA LEU A 389 2.65 -22.52 -21.30
C LEU A 389 2.77 -23.40 -22.55
N THR A 390 1.89 -24.41 -22.71
CA THR A 390 1.85 -25.25 -23.91
C THR A 390 1.54 -24.45 -25.18
N ARG A 391 0.68 -23.41 -25.10
CA ARG A 391 0.42 -22.51 -26.23
C ARG A 391 1.61 -21.62 -26.60
N HIS A 392 2.57 -21.47 -25.70
CA HIS A 392 3.86 -20.83 -25.94
C HIS A 392 4.95 -21.84 -26.33
N GLU A 393 4.57 -23.07 -26.74
CA GLU A 393 5.48 -24.17 -27.12
C GLU A 393 6.40 -24.63 -25.96
N LEU A 394 5.98 -24.41 -24.71
CA LEU A 394 6.71 -24.79 -23.51
C LEU A 394 6.05 -26.02 -22.87
N ALA A 395 6.72 -27.18 -22.94
CA ALA A 395 6.29 -28.39 -22.24
C ALA A 395 6.58 -28.26 -20.73
N ALA A 396 5.52 -28.10 -19.93
CA ALA A 396 5.66 -27.81 -18.51
C ALA A 396 4.66 -28.57 -17.61
N CYS A 397 5.09 -28.88 -16.39
CA CYS A 397 4.25 -29.39 -15.32
C CYS A 397 4.30 -28.45 -14.10
N CYS A 398 3.16 -28.06 -13.56
CA CYS A 398 3.06 -27.13 -12.44
C CYS A 398 2.67 -27.85 -11.12
N ALA A 399 3.11 -27.35 -9.97
CA ALA A 399 2.66 -27.81 -8.66
C ALA A 399 2.54 -26.61 -7.70
N GLY A 400 1.73 -26.74 -6.65
CA GLY A 400 1.70 -25.76 -5.56
C GLY A 400 2.71 -26.16 -4.49
N GLY A 401 3.59 -25.23 -4.10
CA GLY A 401 4.34 -25.28 -2.84
C GLY A 401 3.57 -24.60 -1.70
N ASP A 402 4.19 -24.48 -0.52
CA ASP A 402 3.56 -23.84 0.65
C ASP A 402 3.18 -22.37 0.37
N ASP A 403 4.05 -21.61 -0.31
CA ASP A 403 3.83 -20.18 -0.67
C ASP A 403 4.28 -19.81 -2.10
N GLU A 404 4.66 -20.77 -2.95
CA GLU A 404 5.10 -20.51 -4.34
C GLU A 404 4.49 -21.46 -5.38
N LEU A 405 4.39 -21.00 -6.62
CA LEU A 405 4.04 -21.80 -7.79
C LEU A 405 5.29 -22.48 -8.36
N ILE A 406 5.37 -23.80 -8.33
CA ILE A 406 6.47 -24.56 -8.94
C ILE A 406 6.11 -24.90 -10.39
N VAL A 407 7.01 -24.61 -11.34
CA VAL A 407 6.86 -24.91 -12.77
C VAL A 407 8.09 -25.70 -13.23
N ALA A 408 7.94 -27.00 -13.48
CA ALA A 408 8.96 -27.81 -14.13
C ALA A 408 8.85 -27.69 -15.65
N VAL A 409 9.97 -27.48 -16.35
CA VAL A 409 10.02 -27.30 -17.82
C VAL A 409 11.25 -27.99 -18.41
N GLU A 410 11.10 -28.54 -19.61
CA GLU A 410 12.22 -29.11 -20.38
C GLU A 410 12.92 -28.00 -21.18
N SER A 411 14.22 -27.78 -20.92
CA SER A 411 15.13 -26.89 -21.68
C SER A 411 14.52 -25.61 -22.28
N ALA A 412 14.14 -24.65 -21.43
CA ALA A 412 13.59 -23.35 -21.83
C ALA A 412 14.22 -22.17 -21.05
N ASP A 413 14.08 -20.94 -21.56
CA ASP A 413 14.47 -19.73 -20.82
C ASP A 413 13.59 -19.56 -19.57
N ALA A 414 14.18 -19.81 -18.41
CA ALA A 414 13.51 -19.75 -17.11
C ALA A 414 12.96 -18.35 -16.78
N ALA A 415 13.50 -17.26 -17.37
CA ALA A 415 12.95 -15.92 -17.21
C ALA A 415 11.65 -15.74 -18.02
N HIS A 416 11.64 -16.21 -19.27
CA HIS A 416 10.46 -16.19 -20.13
C HIS A 416 9.32 -17.05 -19.57
N VAL A 417 9.61 -18.30 -19.17
CA VAL A 417 8.62 -19.23 -18.57
C VAL A 417 8.01 -18.62 -17.31
N ARG A 418 8.83 -17.96 -16.47
CA ARG A 418 8.39 -17.29 -15.24
C ARG A 418 7.45 -16.12 -15.53
N ALA A 419 7.79 -15.26 -16.49
CA ALA A 419 6.95 -14.14 -16.88
C ALA A 419 5.59 -14.59 -17.46
N VAL A 420 5.58 -15.66 -18.27
CA VAL A 420 4.36 -16.23 -18.86
C VAL A 420 3.49 -16.88 -17.78
N ALA A 421 4.08 -17.70 -16.90
CA ALA A 421 3.35 -18.36 -15.81
C ALA A 421 2.84 -17.36 -14.74
N ALA A 422 3.61 -16.32 -14.42
CA ALA A 422 3.18 -15.23 -13.52
C ALA A 422 1.98 -14.46 -14.09
N ARG A 423 2.03 -14.12 -15.39
CA ARG A 423 0.92 -13.46 -16.08
C ARG A 423 -0.33 -14.34 -16.18
N ALA A 424 -0.15 -15.63 -16.43
CA ALA A 424 -1.24 -16.61 -16.52
C ALA A 424 -1.94 -16.87 -15.17
N SER A 425 -1.17 -16.80 -14.08
CA SER A 425 -1.63 -17.06 -12.71
C SER A 425 -2.15 -15.81 -12.00
N GLY A 426 -1.75 -14.61 -12.45
CA GLY A 426 -2.01 -13.35 -11.73
C GLY A 426 -1.11 -13.14 -10.51
N LEU A 427 -0.04 -13.94 -10.39
CA LEU A 427 0.96 -13.82 -9.33
C LEU A 427 2.11 -12.88 -9.75
N PRO A 428 2.80 -12.24 -8.78
CA PRO A 428 4.10 -11.64 -9.02
C PRO A 428 5.11 -12.68 -9.54
N GLU A 429 6.04 -12.29 -10.41
CA GLU A 429 7.09 -13.20 -10.93
C GLU A 429 7.96 -13.81 -9.82
N SER A 430 8.07 -13.14 -8.67
CA SER A 430 8.77 -13.64 -7.48
C SER A 430 8.10 -14.87 -6.84
N ALA A 431 6.80 -15.06 -7.05
CA ALA A 431 6.02 -16.18 -6.52
C ALA A 431 5.96 -17.39 -7.47
N VAL A 432 6.70 -17.35 -8.58
CA VAL A 432 6.74 -18.42 -9.58
C VAL A 432 8.17 -18.95 -9.69
N ARG A 433 8.38 -20.21 -9.31
CA ARG A 433 9.66 -20.88 -9.36
C ARG A 433 9.72 -21.83 -10.54
N VAL A 434 10.62 -21.55 -11.47
CA VAL A 434 10.87 -22.40 -12.64
C VAL A 434 12.03 -23.35 -12.37
N CYS A 435 11.79 -24.65 -12.51
CA CYS A 435 12.77 -25.72 -12.41
C CYS A 435 13.02 -26.30 -13.80
N VAL A 436 14.22 -26.13 -14.33
CA VAL A 436 14.59 -26.72 -15.63
C VAL A 436 15.05 -28.16 -15.37
N VAL A 437 14.38 -29.12 -15.99
CA VAL A 437 14.68 -30.55 -15.88
C VAL A 437 15.07 -31.14 -17.23
N ALA A 438 15.87 -32.21 -17.22
CA ALA A 438 16.24 -32.92 -18.45
C ALA A 438 15.04 -33.65 -19.09
N GLU A 439 14.14 -34.18 -18.24
CA GLU A 439 12.89 -34.81 -18.63
C GLU A 439 11.86 -34.56 -17.51
N LEU A 440 10.60 -34.32 -17.86
CA LEU A 440 9.55 -34.12 -16.86
C LEU A 440 9.34 -35.38 -16.00
N PRO A 441 9.28 -35.26 -14.66
CA PRO A 441 9.04 -36.40 -13.78
C PRO A 441 7.76 -37.14 -14.17
N ARG A 442 7.86 -38.47 -14.32
CA ARG A 442 6.73 -39.35 -14.64
C ARG A 442 6.68 -40.53 -13.68
N THR A 443 5.47 -40.97 -13.37
CA THR A 443 5.16 -42.19 -12.61
C THR A 443 5.53 -43.45 -13.42
N PRO A 444 5.64 -44.63 -12.79
CA PRO A 444 5.90 -45.90 -13.49
C PRO A 444 4.89 -46.23 -14.61
N ASN A 445 3.70 -45.63 -14.57
CA ASN A 445 2.65 -45.78 -15.58
C ASN A 445 2.70 -44.69 -16.68
N GLY A 446 3.76 -43.89 -16.77
CA GLY A 446 3.99 -42.89 -17.82
C GLY A 446 3.29 -41.53 -17.64
N LYS A 447 2.49 -41.35 -16.58
CA LYS A 447 1.80 -40.07 -16.25
C LYS A 447 2.72 -39.09 -15.53
N PRO A 448 2.54 -37.76 -15.66
CA PRO A 448 3.32 -36.77 -14.89
C PRO A 448 3.26 -37.00 -13.38
N ASP A 449 4.43 -36.99 -12.73
CA ASP A 449 4.57 -37.18 -11.29
C ASP A 449 4.64 -35.81 -10.59
N TYR A 450 3.49 -35.27 -10.22
CA TYR A 450 3.40 -33.96 -9.58
C TYR A 450 3.96 -33.93 -8.15
N ARG A 451 4.09 -35.08 -7.47
CA ARG A 451 4.77 -35.15 -6.17
C ARG A 451 6.27 -34.98 -6.36
N ALA A 452 6.84 -35.62 -7.39
CA ALA A 452 8.21 -35.38 -7.79
C ALA A 452 8.40 -33.92 -8.24
N VAL A 453 7.46 -33.33 -9.00
CA VAL A 453 7.51 -31.89 -9.38
C VAL A 453 7.44 -30.96 -8.17
N ALA A 454 6.57 -31.23 -7.19
CA ALA A 454 6.54 -30.47 -5.94
C ALA A 454 7.85 -30.65 -5.15
N ALA A 455 8.41 -31.87 -5.16
CA ALA A 455 9.69 -32.18 -4.53
C ALA A 455 10.90 -31.54 -5.25
N LEU A 456 10.80 -31.19 -6.53
CA LEU A 456 11.79 -30.34 -7.20
C LEU A 456 11.88 -28.96 -6.50
N GLY A 457 10.76 -28.48 -5.96
CA GLY A 457 10.73 -27.31 -5.06
C GLY A 457 11.33 -27.58 -3.67
N ALA A 458 11.25 -28.82 -3.18
CA ALA A 458 11.79 -29.26 -1.89
C ALA A 458 13.29 -29.63 -1.93
N THR A 459 13.88 -29.78 -3.13
CA THR A 459 15.33 -29.98 -3.27
C THR A 459 16.02 -28.71 -2.75
N PRO A 460 16.87 -28.80 -1.72
CA PRO A 460 17.49 -27.63 -1.12
C PRO A 460 18.50 -27.05 -2.11
N VAL A 461 18.05 -26.10 -2.92
CA VAL A 461 18.93 -25.05 -3.43
C VAL A 461 19.49 -24.37 -2.19
N PRO A 462 20.82 -24.25 -2.02
CA PRO A 462 21.39 -23.48 -0.92
C PRO A 462 20.71 -22.12 -0.96
N PRO A 463 20.08 -21.71 0.15
CA PRO A 463 18.86 -20.93 0.12
C PRO A 463 19.05 -19.67 -0.72
N ARG A 464 18.39 -19.60 -1.88
CA ARG A 464 18.10 -18.28 -2.45
C ARG A 464 16.88 -17.81 -1.67
N PRO A 465 17.04 -16.84 -0.76
CA PRO A 465 15.98 -16.57 0.18
C PRO A 465 14.84 -16.00 -0.65
N ALA A 466 13.61 -16.38 -0.26
CA ALA A 466 12.42 -15.53 -0.36
C ALA A 466 12.91 -14.09 -0.39
N PRO A 467 12.33 -13.15 -1.16
CA PRO A 467 12.56 -11.87 -0.59
C PRO A 467 11.95 -12.05 0.87
N GLU A 468 10.75 -12.66 0.98
CA GLU A 468 9.71 -12.55 2.00
C GLU A 468 9.89 -13.27 3.34
N SER A 469 11.12 -13.25 3.85
CA SER A 469 11.36 -12.66 5.18
C SER A 469 11.14 -11.15 5.07
N ARG A 470 11.12 -10.39 6.17
CA ARG A 470 11.32 -8.92 6.14
C ARG A 470 12.45 -8.53 5.17
N ALA A 471 13.44 -9.42 5.00
CA ALA A 471 14.51 -9.41 4.00
C ALA A 471 14.09 -9.18 2.53
N ALA A 472 12.80 -9.24 2.16
CA ALA A 472 12.25 -9.16 0.80
C ALA A 472 12.11 -7.77 0.31
N ASP A 473 11.25 -7.14 1.08
CA ASP A 473 10.82 -5.80 0.97
C ASP A 473 12.08 -5.05 1.32
N LEU A 474 12.83 -5.48 2.34
CA LEU A 474 14.20 -5.07 2.55
C LEU A 474 15.15 -5.31 1.38
N ARG A 475 15.10 -6.38 0.57
CA ARG A 475 15.99 -6.56 -0.59
C ARG A 475 15.59 -5.61 -1.71
N GLN A 476 14.31 -5.48 -2.01
CA GLN A 476 13.78 -4.57 -3.02
C GLN A 476 13.93 -3.10 -2.60
N LEU A 477 13.78 -2.80 -1.30
CA LEU A 477 14.07 -1.53 -0.66
C LEU A 477 15.58 -1.29 -0.63
N ARG A 478 16.42 -2.29 -0.32
CA ARG A 478 17.89 -2.19 -0.38
C ARG A 478 18.33 -1.90 -1.81
N GLU A 479 17.78 -2.58 -2.80
CA GLU A 479 18.04 -2.36 -4.23
C GLU A 479 17.57 -0.97 -4.67
N LEU A 480 16.41 -0.51 -4.18
CA LEU A 480 15.94 0.85 -4.43
C LEU A 480 16.84 1.90 -3.79
N TYR A 481 17.22 1.71 -2.52
CA TYR A 481 18.16 2.56 -1.79
C TYR A 481 19.54 2.54 -2.43
N ALA A 482 20.01 1.38 -2.89
CA ALA A 482 21.27 1.22 -3.57
C ALA A 482 21.28 1.92 -4.94
N ASP A 483 20.20 1.79 -5.73
CA ASP A 483 20.05 2.47 -7.02
C ASP A 483 19.98 3.99 -6.84
N VAL A 484 19.11 4.47 -5.94
CA VAL A 484 18.85 5.90 -5.78
C VAL A 484 20.00 6.63 -5.09
N LEU A 485 20.66 6.01 -4.11
CA LEU A 485 21.78 6.61 -3.39
C LEU A 485 23.14 6.27 -4.01
N SER A 486 23.17 5.37 -5.00
CA SER A 486 24.38 4.85 -5.66
C SER A 486 25.37 4.27 -4.65
N ARG A 487 24.88 3.36 -3.80
CA ARG A 487 25.63 2.75 -2.70
C ARG A 487 25.36 1.25 -2.63
N ASP A 488 26.40 0.49 -2.33
CA ASP A 488 26.30 -0.97 -2.24
C ASP A 488 26.25 -1.48 -0.79
N ASP A 489 26.45 -0.60 0.19
CA ASP A 489 26.51 -0.89 1.62
C ASP A 489 25.18 -0.64 2.35
N VAL A 490 24.05 -0.79 1.64
CA VAL A 490 22.71 -0.64 2.21
C VAL A 490 22.34 -1.86 3.04
N THR A 491 22.01 -1.65 4.31
CA THR A 491 21.58 -2.68 5.26
C THR A 491 20.12 -2.50 5.67
N ASP A 492 19.57 -3.45 6.43
CA ASP A 492 18.16 -3.42 6.85
C ASP A 492 17.88 -2.38 7.94
N ASP A 493 18.94 -2.00 8.66
CA ASP A 493 18.97 -1.00 9.71
C ASP A 493 19.29 0.38 9.15
N SER A 494 19.70 0.42 7.87
CA SER A 494 20.00 1.66 7.19
C SER A 494 18.75 2.52 7.13
N THR A 495 18.92 3.80 7.38
CA THR A 495 17.88 4.82 7.17
C THR A 495 18.28 5.65 5.97
N PHE A 496 17.32 6.32 5.32
CA PHE A 496 17.64 7.24 4.23
C PHE A 496 18.63 8.31 4.67
N VAL A 497 18.42 8.83 5.89
CA VAL A 497 19.37 9.67 6.61
C VAL A 497 20.72 8.96 6.74
N GLY A 498 20.78 7.82 7.41
CA GLY A 498 22.03 7.09 7.71
C GLY A 498 22.91 6.87 6.48
N LEU A 499 22.33 6.51 5.34
CA LEU A 499 23.11 6.22 4.12
C LEU A 499 23.65 7.44 3.37
N GLY A 500 23.40 8.66 3.85
CA GLY A 500 23.79 9.86 3.11
C GLY A 500 22.75 10.31 2.10
N GLY A 501 21.48 9.97 2.31
CA GLY A 501 20.36 10.57 1.61
C GLY A 501 20.33 12.08 1.79
N ASP A 502 19.95 12.77 0.73
CA ASP A 502 19.92 14.22 0.66
C ASP A 502 18.65 14.72 -0.02
N SER A 503 18.50 16.03 -0.03
CA SER A 503 17.43 16.76 -0.69
C SER A 503 17.02 16.27 -2.09
N LEU A 504 17.99 15.85 -2.92
CA LEU A 504 17.75 15.52 -4.32
C LEU A 504 17.34 14.05 -4.48
N SER A 505 18.05 13.16 -3.79
CA SER A 505 17.71 11.74 -3.70
C SER A 505 16.38 11.50 -2.96
N TYR A 506 15.99 12.39 -2.06
CA TYR A 506 14.76 12.32 -1.27
C TYR A 506 13.50 12.32 -2.13
N VAL A 507 13.43 13.20 -3.13
CA VAL A 507 12.28 13.29 -4.03
C VAL A 507 12.16 12.00 -4.85
N ARG A 508 13.27 11.53 -5.42
CA ARG A 508 13.30 10.28 -6.20
C ARG A 508 12.97 9.07 -5.33
N MET A 509 13.46 9.05 -4.11
CA MET A 509 13.25 7.97 -3.15
C MET A 509 11.82 7.93 -2.64
N SER A 510 11.28 9.04 -2.13
CA SER A 510 9.92 9.13 -1.61
C SER A 510 8.88 8.66 -2.63
N VAL A 511 9.04 9.05 -3.89
CA VAL A 511 8.15 8.65 -4.99
C VAL A 511 8.20 7.15 -5.26
N ARG A 512 9.40 6.59 -5.35
CA ARG A 512 9.58 5.17 -5.65
C ARG A 512 9.19 4.29 -4.47
N LEU A 513 9.49 4.75 -3.25
CA LEU A 513 9.00 4.14 -2.03
C LEU A 513 7.49 4.23 -1.93
N GLU A 514 6.86 5.36 -2.22
CA GLU A 514 5.40 5.49 -2.17
C GLU A 514 4.71 4.65 -3.26
N ARG A 515 5.38 4.36 -4.39
CA ARG A 515 4.88 3.37 -5.37
C ARG A 515 4.99 1.92 -4.89
N LEU A 516 6.06 1.57 -4.20
CA LEU A 516 6.25 0.22 -3.61
C LEU A 516 5.40 0.03 -2.36
N LEU A 517 5.25 1.08 -1.56
CA LEU A 517 4.64 1.06 -0.23
C LEU A 517 3.21 1.63 -0.23
N GLY A 518 2.71 2.21 -1.32
CA GLY A 518 1.37 2.79 -1.42
C GLY A 518 1.16 4.13 -0.69
N HIS A 519 1.54 4.20 0.59
CA HIS A 519 1.56 5.42 1.41
C HIS A 519 2.88 5.49 2.16
N LEU A 520 3.55 6.62 2.09
CA LEU A 520 4.83 6.80 2.75
C LEU A 520 4.64 7.39 4.18
N PRO A 521 5.21 6.80 5.25
CA PRO A 521 5.20 7.39 6.60
C PRO A 521 5.89 8.77 6.63
N ALA A 522 5.54 9.68 7.55
CA ALA A 522 6.13 11.04 7.57
C ALA A 522 7.59 11.07 8.06
N ASP A 523 7.92 10.07 8.85
CA ASP A 523 9.20 9.75 9.48
C ASP A 523 9.99 8.67 8.70
N TRP A 524 9.53 8.30 7.50
CA TRP A 524 10.23 7.37 6.61
C TRP A 524 11.74 7.65 6.40
N PRO A 525 12.24 8.90 6.37
CA PRO A 525 13.66 9.12 6.07
C PRO A 525 14.56 8.68 7.24
N THR A 526 14.05 8.72 8.47
CA THR A 526 14.73 8.27 9.69
C THR A 526 14.28 6.88 10.12
N THR A 527 13.30 6.29 9.42
CA THR A 527 12.82 4.94 9.65
C THR A 527 13.79 3.94 9.01
N PRO A 528 14.31 2.95 9.75
CA PRO A 528 15.13 1.88 9.20
C PRO A 528 14.40 1.17 8.05
N LEU A 529 15.11 0.74 6.99
CA LEU A 529 14.48 0.07 5.85
C LEU A 529 13.55 -1.07 6.31
N ARG A 530 13.92 -1.79 7.36
CA ARG A 530 13.12 -2.89 7.91
C ARG A 530 11.75 -2.40 8.37
N GLU A 531 11.63 -1.20 8.91
CA GLU A 531 10.40 -0.60 9.45
C GLU A 531 9.54 0.07 8.38
N LEU A 532 10.02 0.19 7.14
CA LEU A 532 9.23 0.63 5.99
C LEU A 532 8.43 -0.57 5.43
N SER A 533 7.10 -0.50 5.49
CA SER A 533 6.22 -1.56 5.00
C SER A 533 5.07 -1.01 4.15
N PRO A 534 4.58 -1.76 3.15
CA PRO A 534 3.48 -1.31 2.31
C PRO A 534 2.21 -1.03 3.11
N SER A 535 1.56 0.08 2.82
CA SER A 535 0.30 0.56 3.39
C SER A 535 -0.87 0.38 2.41
N SER A 536 -2.02 -0.04 2.94
CA SER A 536 -3.27 -0.27 2.21
C SER A 536 -4.26 0.91 2.24
N ARG A 537 -3.83 2.13 2.61
CA ARG A 537 -4.68 3.34 2.59
C ARG A 537 -5.18 3.69 1.19
N ARG A 538 -6.50 3.83 1.01
CA ARG A 538 -7.11 4.36 -0.22
C ARG A 538 -7.06 5.89 -0.24
N THR A 539 -6.52 6.45 -1.33
CA THR A 539 -6.56 7.89 -1.61
C THR A 539 -7.87 8.25 -2.33
N PRO A 540 -8.42 9.46 -2.12
CA PRO A 540 -9.61 9.94 -2.84
C PRO A 540 -9.43 9.84 -4.36
N ARG A 541 -10.50 9.53 -5.10
CA ARG A 541 -10.46 9.47 -6.57
C ARG A 541 -10.00 10.81 -7.14
N GLY A 542 -8.93 10.79 -7.92
CA GLY A 542 -8.37 11.96 -8.58
C GLY A 542 -7.40 12.81 -7.74
N TRP A 543 -7.24 12.56 -6.43
CA TRP A 543 -6.36 13.34 -5.56
C TRP A 543 -5.43 12.43 -4.74
N ARG A 544 -4.16 12.81 -4.61
CA ARG A 544 -3.14 12.11 -3.81
C ARG A 544 -2.44 13.11 -2.91
N THR A 545 -2.11 12.69 -1.69
CA THR A 545 -1.30 13.50 -0.78
C THR A 545 0.15 13.47 -1.24
N VAL A 546 0.76 14.64 -1.44
CA VAL A 546 2.19 14.78 -1.77
C VAL A 546 2.85 15.62 -0.68
N GLU A 547 4.11 15.35 -0.36
CA GLU A 547 4.85 16.17 0.59
C GLU A 547 5.02 17.60 0.08
N THR A 548 4.72 18.57 0.95
CA THR A 548 4.76 19.99 0.61
C THR A 548 6.14 20.42 0.12
N ASN A 549 7.22 19.84 0.65
CA ASN A 549 8.59 20.10 0.18
C ASN A 549 8.82 19.67 -1.29
N VAL A 550 8.20 18.57 -1.74
CA VAL A 550 8.28 18.12 -3.15
C VAL A 550 7.55 19.12 -4.04
N LEU A 551 6.34 19.53 -3.63
CA LEU A 551 5.54 20.51 -4.38
C LEU A 551 6.20 21.89 -4.42
N ILE A 552 6.76 22.35 -3.29
CA ILE A 552 7.52 23.61 -3.22
C ILE A 552 8.67 23.59 -4.23
N ARG A 553 9.40 22.48 -4.38
CA ARG A 553 10.49 22.38 -5.36
C ARG A 553 10.00 22.43 -6.80
N ALA A 554 8.93 21.69 -7.11
CA ALA A 554 8.34 21.65 -8.44
C ALA A 554 7.79 23.02 -8.86
N VAL A 555 7.06 23.69 -7.96
CA VAL A 555 6.47 25.01 -8.21
C VAL A 555 7.55 26.09 -8.25
N ALA A 556 8.53 26.05 -7.34
CA ALA A 556 9.61 27.04 -7.32
C ALA A 556 10.44 26.99 -8.60
N ILE A 557 10.75 25.81 -9.16
CA ILE A 557 11.51 25.76 -10.41
C ILE A 557 10.71 26.26 -11.61
N VAL A 558 9.40 25.98 -11.64
CA VAL A 558 8.48 26.53 -12.66
C VAL A 558 8.45 28.06 -12.57
N PHE A 559 8.34 28.62 -11.37
CA PHE A 559 8.36 30.08 -11.18
C PHE A 559 9.70 30.70 -11.51
N ILE A 560 10.82 30.06 -11.15
CA ILE A 560 12.16 30.54 -11.53
C ILE A 560 12.28 30.62 -13.06
N VAL A 561 11.94 29.56 -13.79
CA VAL A 561 12.07 29.57 -15.27
C VAL A 561 11.08 30.58 -15.86
N GLY A 562 9.82 30.56 -15.41
CA GLY A 562 8.77 31.46 -15.90
C GLY A 562 9.09 32.94 -15.66
N SER A 563 9.66 33.31 -14.51
CA SER A 563 10.00 34.69 -14.20
C SER A 563 11.14 35.23 -15.05
N HIS A 564 12.15 34.39 -15.38
CA HIS A 564 13.25 34.80 -16.28
C HIS A 564 12.79 34.96 -17.74
N LEU A 565 11.71 34.29 -18.11
CA LEU A 565 11.03 34.42 -19.40
C LEU A 565 9.98 35.54 -19.42
N HIS A 566 9.75 36.23 -18.30
CA HIS A 566 8.69 37.23 -18.10
C HIS A 566 7.27 36.69 -18.35
N LEU A 567 7.05 35.39 -18.15
CA LEU A 567 5.72 34.77 -18.23
C LEU A 567 4.87 35.10 -17.01
N PHE A 568 5.48 35.20 -15.83
CA PHE A 568 4.84 35.59 -14.57
C PHE A 568 5.76 36.53 -13.77
N ALA A 569 5.20 37.50 -13.05
CA ALA A 569 5.95 38.48 -12.23
C ALA A 569 6.43 37.92 -10.88
N LEU A 570 6.13 36.66 -10.57
CA LEU A 570 6.42 36.02 -9.29
C LEU A 570 7.90 35.60 -9.17
N VAL A 571 8.74 36.52 -8.72
CA VAL A 571 10.15 36.26 -8.36
C VAL A 571 10.21 35.76 -6.91
N GLY A 572 11.13 34.84 -6.59
CA GLY A 572 11.39 34.43 -5.19
C GLY A 572 11.56 32.94 -4.94
N GLY A 573 11.24 32.08 -5.92
CA GLY A 573 11.33 30.61 -5.79
C GLY A 573 12.68 30.10 -5.27
N ALA A 574 13.80 30.72 -5.68
CA ALA A 574 15.14 30.34 -5.23
C ALA A 574 15.36 30.53 -3.71
N HIS A 575 14.73 31.54 -3.10
CA HIS A 575 14.83 31.81 -1.65
C HIS A 575 14.06 30.76 -0.85
N VAL A 576 12.88 30.37 -1.36
CA VAL A 576 12.08 29.28 -0.78
C VAL A 576 12.84 27.94 -0.90
N LEU A 577 13.51 27.70 -2.04
CA LEU A 577 14.37 26.52 -2.23
C LEU A 577 15.54 26.48 -1.24
N LEU A 578 16.14 27.63 -0.91
CA LEU A 578 17.23 27.70 0.07
C LEU A 578 16.75 27.36 1.49
N ALA A 579 15.58 27.86 1.89
CA ALA A 579 14.96 27.46 3.15
C ALA A 579 14.54 25.98 3.14
N ALA A 580 13.95 25.49 2.05
CA ALA A 580 13.65 24.07 1.88
C ALA A 580 14.92 23.22 1.98
N ALA A 581 16.06 23.67 1.44
CA ALA A 581 17.33 22.97 1.57
C ALA A 581 17.78 22.85 3.04
N GLY A 582 17.65 23.92 3.83
CA GLY A 582 17.91 23.90 5.27
C GLY A 582 16.97 23.00 6.06
N TYR A 583 15.67 23.02 5.74
CA TYR A 583 14.67 22.12 6.32
C TYR A 583 15.03 20.64 6.08
N ASN A 584 15.43 20.30 4.86
CA ASN A 584 15.85 18.95 4.51
C ASN A 584 17.20 18.58 5.11
N TYR A 585 18.14 19.52 5.19
CA TYR A 585 19.42 19.30 5.88
C TYR A 585 19.17 18.92 7.34
N ALA A 586 18.26 19.62 8.01
CA ALA A 586 17.94 19.34 9.39
C ALA A 586 17.32 17.95 9.59
N ARG A 587 16.37 17.56 8.72
CA ARG A 587 15.75 16.24 8.75
C ARG A 587 16.74 15.12 8.41
N PHE A 588 17.67 15.34 7.49
CA PHE A 588 18.47 14.26 6.88
C PHE A 588 19.94 14.21 7.24
N GLN A 589 20.52 15.27 7.82
CA GLN A 589 21.95 15.30 8.15
C GLN A 589 22.19 15.32 9.66
N LEU A 590 21.36 16.03 10.42
CA LEU A 590 21.58 16.22 11.85
C LEU A 590 21.40 14.98 12.73
N PRO A 591 20.50 14.01 12.42
CA PRO A 591 20.40 12.81 13.25
C PRO A 591 21.69 11.96 13.25
N LYS A 592 22.61 12.17 12.29
CA LYS A 592 23.82 11.36 12.13
C LYS A 592 24.91 11.65 13.17
N PRO A 593 25.79 10.67 13.46
CA PRO A 593 27.05 10.91 14.17
C PRO A 593 27.90 11.98 13.47
N ARG A 594 28.67 12.76 14.24
CA ARG A 594 29.42 13.94 13.72
C ARG A 594 30.34 13.62 12.54
N ALA A 595 31.14 12.55 12.65
CA ALA A 595 32.10 12.16 11.60
C ALA A 595 31.39 11.75 10.30
N GLU A 596 30.29 11.00 10.42
CA GLU A 596 29.48 10.58 9.29
C GLU A 596 28.73 11.76 8.67
N ARG A 597 28.16 12.65 9.49
CA ARG A 597 27.51 13.88 9.04
C ARG A 597 28.45 14.73 8.20
N LEU A 598 29.69 14.93 8.66
CA LEU A 598 30.68 15.71 7.92
C LEU A 598 30.93 15.10 6.54
N ARG A 599 31.16 13.78 6.47
CA ARG A 599 31.36 13.06 5.21
C ARG A 599 30.14 13.16 4.29
N THR A 600 28.93 12.92 4.79
CA THR A 600 27.73 12.95 3.97
C THR A 600 27.37 14.36 3.51
N THR A 601 27.63 15.39 4.32
CA THR A 601 27.46 16.79 3.89
C THR A 601 28.45 17.15 2.78
N LEU A 602 29.72 16.72 2.88
CA LEU A 602 30.69 16.91 1.79
C LEU A 602 30.29 16.18 0.50
N LEU A 603 29.70 14.99 0.61
CA LEU A 603 29.13 14.29 -0.55
C LEU A 603 27.92 15.04 -1.15
N SER A 604 27.05 15.63 -0.33
CA SER A 604 25.96 16.49 -0.82
C SER A 604 26.49 17.74 -1.52
N VAL A 605 27.57 18.34 -1.02
CA VAL A 605 28.28 19.43 -1.72
C VAL A 605 28.75 18.97 -3.08
N ALA A 606 29.44 17.82 -3.17
CA ALA A 606 29.94 17.29 -4.44
C ALA A 606 28.79 16.95 -5.41
N ARG A 607 27.67 16.40 -4.94
CA ARG A 607 26.49 16.08 -5.77
C ARG A 607 25.82 17.31 -6.39
N VAL A 608 25.94 18.47 -5.75
CA VAL A 608 25.45 19.74 -6.31
C VAL A 608 26.52 20.41 -7.19
N ALA A 609 27.76 20.47 -6.70
CA ALA A 609 28.85 21.17 -7.34
C ALA A 609 29.36 20.48 -8.62
N ALA A 610 29.46 19.15 -8.65
CA ALA A 610 29.99 18.42 -9.81
C ALA A 610 29.13 18.57 -11.08
N PRO A 611 27.80 18.32 -11.08
CA PRO A 611 26.99 18.54 -12.29
C PRO A 611 26.93 20.01 -12.69
N ALA A 612 27.01 20.93 -11.73
CA ALA A 612 27.11 22.35 -12.00
C ALA A 612 28.43 22.69 -12.70
N ALA A 613 29.57 22.25 -12.16
CA ALA A 613 30.89 22.48 -12.74
C ALA A 613 31.03 21.87 -14.13
N VAL A 614 30.51 20.65 -14.36
CA VAL A 614 30.54 20.02 -15.70
C VAL A 614 29.72 20.84 -16.70
N TRP A 615 28.51 21.27 -16.33
CA TRP A 615 27.66 22.06 -17.23
C TRP A 615 28.26 23.45 -17.50
N ILE A 616 28.59 24.19 -16.43
CA ILE A 616 29.17 25.53 -16.53
C ILE A 616 30.51 25.48 -17.25
N GLY A 617 31.32 24.44 -17.03
CA GLY A 617 32.58 24.20 -17.72
C GLY A 617 32.39 23.92 -19.21
N ALA A 618 31.41 23.08 -19.58
CA ALA A 618 31.07 22.85 -20.98
C ALA A 618 30.62 24.15 -21.67
N VAL A 619 29.77 24.94 -21.03
CA VAL A 619 29.34 26.24 -21.56
C VAL A 619 30.53 27.20 -21.65
N HIS A 620 31.40 27.26 -20.64
CA HIS A 620 32.62 28.07 -20.67
C HIS A 620 33.51 27.72 -21.87
N VAL A 621 33.74 26.43 -22.13
CA VAL A 621 34.58 25.97 -23.25
C VAL A 621 33.94 26.28 -24.61
N ILE A 622 32.61 26.16 -24.72
CA ILE A 622 31.90 26.35 -26.00
C ILE A 622 31.66 27.83 -26.31
N THR A 623 31.21 28.62 -25.32
CA THR A 623 30.74 29.99 -25.52
C THR A 623 31.70 31.06 -25.01
N GLY A 624 32.65 30.71 -24.14
CA GLY A 624 33.53 31.67 -23.47
C GLY A 624 32.84 32.60 -22.47
N GLU A 625 31.54 32.42 -22.19
CA GLU A 625 30.72 33.38 -21.43
C GLU A 625 30.99 33.41 -19.91
N TYR A 626 31.62 32.37 -19.36
CA TYR A 626 31.85 32.21 -17.92
C TYR A 626 33.35 32.22 -17.59
N ARG A 627 33.74 32.49 -16.34
CA ARG A 627 35.14 32.38 -15.89
C ARG A 627 35.36 31.05 -15.16
N TRP A 628 36.62 30.66 -15.00
CA TRP A 628 36.97 29.51 -14.14
C TRP A 628 36.49 29.67 -12.69
N SER A 629 36.38 30.91 -12.20
CA SER A 629 35.75 31.19 -10.90
C SER A 629 34.30 30.73 -10.86
N SER A 630 33.52 30.90 -11.93
CA SER A 630 32.14 30.41 -12.02
C SER A 630 32.07 28.89 -12.13
N VAL A 631 32.99 28.26 -12.86
CA VAL A 631 33.09 26.79 -12.98
C VAL A 631 33.38 26.14 -11.62
N LEU A 632 34.23 26.78 -10.82
CA LEU A 632 34.59 26.31 -9.47
C LEU A 632 33.62 26.78 -8.38
N LEU A 633 32.55 27.52 -8.73
CA LEU A 633 31.57 28.10 -7.80
C LEU A 633 32.22 29.03 -6.75
N LEU A 634 33.19 29.84 -7.19
CA LEU A 634 33.93 30.82 -6.40
C LEU A 634 33.65 32.28 -6.85
N ASN A 635 32.52 32.51 -7.51
CA ASN A 635 32.17 33.81 -8.07
C ASN A 635 31.82 34.84 -6.97
N GLY A 636 31.19 34.44 -5.89
CA GLY A 636 30.93 35.30 -4.72
C GLY A 636 32.19 35.76 -3.99
N VAL A 637 33.35 35.13 -4.25
CA VAL A 637 34.65 35.51 -3.63
C VAL A 637 35.56 36.25 -4.61
N PHE A 638 35.65 35.79 -5.86
CA PHE A 638 36.57 36.34 -6.87
C PHE A 638 35.89 36.99 -8.07
N GLY A 639 34.56 36.97 -8.10
CA GLY A 639 33.75 37.55 -9.17
C GLY A 639 33.60 39.06 -9.03
N PRO A 640 33.06 39.71 -10.08
CA PRO A 640 32.84 41.15 -10.07
C PRO A 640 31.79 41.55 -9.03
N PRO A 641 31.96 42.69 -8.33
CA PRO A 641 31.03 43.17 -7.29
C PRO A 641 29.67 43.63 -7.84
N ALA A 642 29.56 43.84 -9.16
CA ALA A 642 28.33 44.19 -9.85
C ALA A 642 27.62 42.94 -10.42
N TRP A 643 26.30 43.03 -10.57
CA TRP A 643 25.51 41.95 -11.17
C TRP A 643 25.85 41.78 -12.67
N THR A 644 26.51 40.68 -12.99
CA THR A 644 26.88 40.28 -14.36
C THR A 644 26.25 38.93 -14.72
N ARG A 645 26.41 38.46 -15.96
CA ARG A 645 25.97 37.12 -16.39
C ARG A 645 26.59 36.00 -15.54
N GLU A 646 27.72 36.24 -14.89
CA GLU A 646 28.40 35.28 -13.98
C GLU A 646 27.58 34.99 -12.73
N TRP A 647 26.71 35.92 -12.30
CA TRP A 647 25.84 35.76 -11.14
C TRP A 647 24.61 34.89 -11.39
N ARG A 648 24.38 34.42 -12.63
CA ARG A 648 23.25 33.51 -12.98
C ARG A 648 23.20 32.25 -12.09
N TYR A 649 24.34 31.78 -11.59
CA TYR A 649 24.43 30.58 -10.75
C TYR A 649 24.55 30.86 -9.24
N TRP A 650 24.27 32.10 -8.78
CA TRP A 650 24.38 32.51 -7.37
C TRP A 650 23.68 31.55 -6.39
N PHE A 651 22.51 31.01 -6.76
CA PHE A 651 21.76 30.10 -5.90
C PHE A 651 22.53 28.80 -5.61
N VAL A 652 23.19 28.24 -6.64
CA VAL A 652 23.98 27.01 -6.51
C VAL A 652 25.18 27.27 -5.62
N GLU A 653 25.84 28.41 -5.80
CA GLU A 653 26.95 28.85 -4.97
C GLU A 653 26.52 29.08 -3.51
N ALA A 654 25.41 29.79 -3.28
CA ALA A 654 24.87 30.02 -1.95
C ALA A 654 24.50 28.71 -1.23
N LEU A 655 23.91 27.76 -1.94
CA LEU A 655 23.60 26.44 -1.40
C LEU A 655 24.87 25.65 -1.05
N VAL A 656 25.88 25.65 -1.93
CA VAL A 656 27.17 24.99 -1.66
C VAL A 656 27.87 25.62 -0.47
N TYR A 657 27.90 26.96 -0.39
CA TYR A 657 28.51 27.67 0.72
C TYR A 657 27.79 27.42 2.03
N ALA A 658 26.45 27.41 2.03
CA ALA A 658 25.67 27.10 3.23
C ALA A 658 25.99 25.67 3.75
N LEU A 659 26.07 24.69 2.85
CA LEU A 659 26.40 23.31 3.21
C LEU A 659 27.84 23.19 3.73
N VAL A 660 28.81 23.87 3.11
CA VAL A 660 30.22 23.91 3.56
C VAL A 660 30.33 24.61 4.91
N ALA A 661 29.71 25.77 5.09
CA ALA A 661 29.73 26.53 6.33
C ALA A 661 29.17 25.72 7.50
N VAL A 662 28.02 25.05 7.29
CA VAL A 662 27.42 24.20 8.33
C VAL A 662 28.25 22.94 8.56
N ALA A 663 28.89 22.37 7.54
CA ALA A 663 29.81 21.25 7.69
C ALA A 663 31.01 21.63 8.58
N LEU A 664 31.63 22.77 8.31
CA LEU A 664 32.75 23.29 9.10
C LEU A 664 32.33 23.63 10.52
N LEU A 665 31.18 24.30 10.69
CA LEU A 665 30.64 24.66 12.01
C LEU A 665 30.41 23.41 12.87
N LEU A 666 29.74 22.39 12.31
CA LEU A 666 29.41 21.16 13.03
C LEU A 666 30.57 20.17 13.10
N ALA A 667 31.67 20.38 12.38
CA ALA A 667 32.91 19.63 12.57
C ALA A 667 33.51 19.90 13.96
N VAL A 668 33.32 21.11 14.48
CA VAL A 668 33.78 21.51 15.81
C VAL A 668 32.88 20.86 16.89
N PRO A 669 33.46 20.07 17.83
CA PRO A 669 32.66 19.31 18.79
C PRO A 669 31.83 20.18 19.75
N TRP A 670 32.24 21.42 19.98
CA TRP A 670 31.49 22.36 20.82
C TRP A 670 30.14 22.73 20.19
N PHE A 671 30.12 23.08 18.90
CA PHE A 671 28.90 23.43 18.18
C PHE A 671 28.00 22.20 17.98
N ASP A 672 28.54 21.01 17.68
CA ASP A 672 27.74 19.77 17.62
C ASP A 672 27.05 19.46 18.96
N ARG A 673 27.76 19.64 20.09
CA ARG A 673 27.16 19.44 21.43
C ARG A 673 26.04 20.44 21.72
N HIS A 674 26.21 21.70 21.34
CA HIS A 674 25.19 22.73 21.54
C HIS A 674 23.97 22.51 20.66
N GLU A 675 24.17 22.13 19.41
CA GLU A 675 23.10 21.75 18.50
C GLU A 675 22.26 20.61 19.07
N ARG A 676 22.91 19.56 19.60
CA ARG A 676 22.21 18.42 20.22
C ARG A 676 21.47 18.79 21.51
N ARG A 677 22.04 19.67 22.33
CA ARG A 677 21.43 20.12 23.59
C ARG A 677 20.27 21.07 23.38
N PHE A 678 20.34 21.90 22.35
CA PHE A 678 19.35 22.94 22.03
C PHE A 678 18.93 22.89 20.56
N PRO A 679 18.26 21.80 20.12
CA PRO A 679 18.00 21.52 18.71
C PRO A 679 17.13 22.58 18.01
N PHE A 680 16.29 23.30 18.76
CA PHE A 680 15.48 24.40 18.25
C PHE A 680 16.15 25.77 18.38
N ALA A 681 16.80 26.07 19.51
CA ALA A 681 17.40 27.39 19.74
C ALA A 681 18.72 27.59 18.98
N PHE A 682 19.48 26.52 18.71
CA PHE A 682 20.72 26.59 17.95
C PHE A 682 20.54 27.15 16.52
N PRO A 683 19.64 26.60 15.66
CA PRO A 683 19.40 27.18 14.34
C PRO A 683 18.81 28.59 14.40
N LEU A 684 18.01 28.93 15.42
CA LEU A 684 17.55 30.32 15.62
C LEU A 684 18.72 31.28 15.93
N GLY A 685 19.73 30.83 16.67
CA GLY A 685 20.97 31.59 16.86
C GLY A 685 21.72 31.83 15.54
N LEU A 686 21.76 30.83 14.66
CA LEU A 686 22.32 30.98 13.31
C LEU A 686 21.51 31.90 12.41
N VAL A 687 20.17 31.88 12.54
CA VAL A 687 19.30 32.88 11.89
C VAL A 687 19.68 34.27 12.38
N GLY A 688 19.78 34.48 13.70
CA GLY A 688 20.20 35.75 14.28
C GLY A 688 21.54 36.25 13.73
N LEU A 689 22.55 35.38 13.66
CA LEU A 689 23.86 35.71 13.08
C LEU A 689 23.77 36.10 11.60
N GLY A 690 23.00 35.35 10.80
CA GLY A 690 22.79 35.67 9.39
C GLY A 690 21.91 36.92 9.16
N LEU A 691 21.12 37.34 10.14
CA LEU A 691 20.38 38.60 10.07
C LEU A 691 21.30 39.82 10.30
N LEU A 692 22.43 39.66 10.98
CA LEU A 692 23.42 40.74 11.13
C LEU A 692 24.04 41.16 9.79
N THR A 693 24.23 40.21 8.87
CA THR A 693 24.70 40.52 7.51
C THR A 693 23.58 41.11 6.64
N ARG A 694 22.34 40.66 6.83
CA ARG A 694 21.16 41.21 6.16
C ARG A 694 20.92 42.68 6.52
N TYR A 695 21.04 43.04 7.80
CA TYR A 695 20.82 44.41 8.30
C TYR A 695 22.12 45.23 8.36
N GLU A 696 23.17 44.80 7.67
CA GLU A 696 24.45 45.53 7.52
C GLU A 696 25.13 45.90 8.86
N VAL A 697 24.89 45.11 9.92
CA VAL A 697 25.50 45.31 11.25
C VAL A 697 26.96 44.80 11.29
N LEU A 698 27.28 43.78 10.48
CA LEU A 698 28.61 43.18 10.34
C LEU A 698 29.01 43.12 8.85
N GLY A 699 29.85 44.04 8.41
CA GLY A 699 30.44 44.09 7.07
C GLY A 699 31.03 45.48 6.75
N PRO A 700 32.04 45.60 5.86
CA PRO A 700 32.43 46.91 5.33
C PRO A 700 31.24 47.55 4.58
N ASP A 701 31.31 48.86 4.29
CA ASP A 701 30.36 49.55 3.41
C ASP A 701 30.30 48.86 2.04
N MET A 702 29.39 47.90 1.89
CA MET A 702 29.27 47.05 0.71
C MET A 702 28.05 47.48 -0.10
N PRO A 703 28.15 47.57 -1.44
CA PRO A 703 27.06 48.08 -2.26
C PRO A 703 25.78 47.25 -2.11
N THR A 704 24.65 47.93 -2.05
CA THR A 704 23.27 47.39 -1.92
C THR A 704 22.90 46.37 -3.01
N SER A 705 23.74 46.22 -4.05
CA SER A 705 23.58 45.25 -5.15
C SER A 705 23.86 43.79 -4.77
N GLN A 706 24.22 43.50 -3.51
CA GLN A 706 24.62 42.15 -3.07
C GLN A 706 23.53 41.37 -2.29
N ILE A 707 22.24 41.68 -2.47
CA ILE A 707 21.11 40.97 -1.82
C ILE A 707 21.15 39.45 -2.05
N LEU A 708 21.71 39.04 -3.19
CA LEU A 708 21.84 37.63 -3.61
C LEU A 708 23.19 37.01 -3.27
N ALA A 709 24.08 37.76 -2.60
CA ALA A 709 25.34 37.22 -2.15
C ALA A 709 25.08 36.13 -1.10
N SER A 710 25.85 35.04 -1.18
CA SER A 710 25.67 33.83 -0.39
C SER A 710 25.58 34.10 1.12
N TYR A 711 26.31 35.10 1.63
CA TYR A 711 26.33 35.47 3.04
C TYR A 711 25.11 36.29 3.50
N VAL A 712 24.44 36.98 2.58
CA VAL A 712 23.22 37.78 2.84
C VAL A 712 21.97 36.91 2.82
N VAL A 713 21.92 35.89 1.96
CA VAL A 713 20.80 34.95 1.90
C VAL A 713 20.94 33.78 2.88
N PHE A 714 22.11 33.63 3.51
CA PHE A 714 22.43 32.47 4.34
C PHE A 714 21.37 32.20 5.41
N TRP A 715 20.82 33.24 6.07
CA TRP A 715 19.84 33.12 7.16
C TRP A 715 18.57 32.34 6.80
N LEU A 716 18.21 32.24 5.52
CA LEU A 716 17.08 31.42 5.06
C LEU A 716 17.31 29.92 5.28
N PHE A 717 18.56 29.47 5.15
CA PHE A 717 18.92 28.07 5.38
C PHE A 717 18.72 27.64 6.85
N PRO A 718 19.32 28.31 7.87
CA PRO A 718 19.05 27.98 9.26
C PRO A 718 17.60 28.28 9.67
N LEU A 719 16.87 29.17 8.99
CA LEU A 719 15.42 29.36 9.23
C LEU A 719 14.63 28.12 8.82
N GLY A 720 14.93 27.55 7.65
CA GLY A 720 14.37 26.27 7.22
C GLY A 720 14.74 25.12 8.15
N TRP A 721 15.98 25.10 8.65
CA TRP A 721 16.40 24.16 9.69
C TRP A 721 15.56 24.34 10.97
N ALA A 722 15.40 25.55 11.49
CA ALA A 722 14.56 25.83 12.66
C ALA A 722 13.11 25.35 12.46
N ALA A 723 12.55 25.55 11.26
CA ALA A 723 11.23 25.04 10.90
C ALA A 723 11.13 23.51 11.01
N ALA A 724 12.17 22.77 10.63
CA ALA A 724 12.21 21.31 10.74
C ALA A 724 12.33 20.80 12.19
N ARG A 725 12.82 21.63 13.13
CA ARG A 725 12.99 21.32 14.55
C ARG A 725 11.84 21.84 15.43
N ALA A 726 10.79 22.39 14.82
CA ALA A 726 9.65 22.98 15.51
C ALA A 726 8.56 21.92 15.78
N ASP A 727 8.73 21.19 16.87
CA ASP A 727 7.83 20.10 17.28
C ASP A 727 6.59 20.61 18.02
N ALA A 728 6.72 21.69 18.80
CA ALA A 728 5.62 22.30 19.52
C ALA A 728 4.93 23.43 18.73
N GLY A 729 3.62 23.61 18.94
CA GLY A 729 2.85 24.66 18.27
C GLY A 729 3.43 26.06 18.48
N TRP A 730 3.93 26.38 19.67
CA TRP A 730 4.58 27.67 19.96
C TRP A 730 5.91 27.86 19.22
N GLN A 731 6.68 26.78 19.00
CA GLN A 731 7.92 26.84 18.24
C GLN A 731 7.64 27.18 16.77
N ARG A 732 6.59 26.59 16.19
CA ARG A 732 6.12 26.92 14.83
C ARG A 732 5.67 28.36 14.72
N LEU A 733 4.99 28.88 15.74
CA LEU A 733 4.62 30.31 15.82
C LEU A 733 5.85 31.21 15.87
N VAL A 734 6.89 30.87 16.65
CA VAL A 734 8.15 31.64 16.71
C VAL A 734 8.84 31.69 15.34
N VAL A 735 9.01 30.54 14.66
CA VAL A 735 9.65 30.52 13.32
C VAL A 735 8.82 31.28 12.30
N SER A 736 7.49 31.19 12.38
CA SER A 736 6.57 31.96 11.53
C SER A 736 6.71 33.47 11.77
N ALA A 737 6.78 33.90 13.03
CA ALA A 737 6.97 35.30 13.41
C ALA A 737 8.31 35.85 12.92
N VAL A 738 9.39 35.06 13.03
CA VAL A 738 10.70 35.44 12.47
C VAL A 738 10.60 35.61 10.96
N ALA A 739 10.00 34.67 10.23
CA ALA A 739 9.82 34.81 8.77
C ALA A 739 9.00 36.05 8.39
N ILE A 740 7.92 36.35 9.12
CA ILE A 740 7.06 37.50 8.87
C ILE A 740 7.78 38.82 9.21
N ALA A 741 8.60 38.85 10.25
CA ALA A 741 9.35 40.05 10.65
C ALA A 741 10.57 40.31 9.76
N THR A 742 11.23 39.25 9.30
CA THR A 742 12.55 39.35 8.66
C THR A 742 12.53 39.10 7.16
N VAL A 743 11.41 38.74 6.50
CA VAL A 743 11.36 38.74 5.03
C VAL A 743 11.04 40.13 4.47
N PRO A 744 10.06 40.90 5.01
CA PRO A 744 9.76 42.24 4.53
C PRO A 744 10.98 43.17 4.54
N GLY A 745 11.06 44.05 3.54
CA GLY A 745 12.19 44.96 3.35
C GLY A 745 13.44 44.33 2.73
N PHE A 746 13.48 42.99 2.56
CA PHE A 746 14.64 42.32 1.94
C PHE A 746 14.76 42.58 0.44
N PHE A 747 13.62 42.69 -0.23
CA PHE A 747 13.50 42.71 -1.68
C PHE A 747 13.11 44.12 -2.18
N HIS A 748 13.61 45.17 -1.55
CA HIS A 748 13.41 46.59 -1.90
C HIS A 748 12.08 46.91 -2.64
N ALA A 749 10.96 46.88 -1.90
CA ALA A 749 9.62 47.19 -2.39
C ALA A 749 9.02 46.23 -3.44
N GLU A 750 9.45 44.95 -3.50
CA GLU A 750 8.73 43.87 -4.20
C GLU A 750 7.77 43.12 -3.26
N PRO A 751 6.50 43.55 -3.11
CA PRO A 751 5.54 42.92 -2.19
C PRO A 751 5.17 41.49 -2.63
N GLU A 752 5.11 41.23 -3.94
CA GLU A 752 4.77 39.90 -4.48
C GLU A 752 5.83 38.85 -4.11
N ARG A 753 7.11 39.20 -4.26
CA ARG A 753 8.23 38.33 -3.87
C ARG A 753 8.27 38.09 -2.36
N THR A 754 7.98 39.14 -1.59
CA THR A 754 7.86 39.05 -0.13
C THR A 754 6.75 38.07 0.28
N ALA A 755 5.56 38.21 -0.32
CA ALA A 755 4.42 37.34 -0.06
C ALA A 755 4.70 35.88 -0.46
N LEU A 756 5.35 35.67 -1.61
CA LEU A 756 5.70 34.33 -2.09
C LEU A 756 6.69 33.62 -1.16
N VAL A 757 7.71 34.33 -0.67
CA VAL A 757 8.69 33.75 0.25
C VAL A 757 8.05 33.43 1.61
N ILE A 758 7.25 34.34 2.16
CA ILE A 758 6.53 34.09 3.42
C ILE A 758 5.55 32.93 3.24
N GLY A 759 4.75 32.91 2.18
CA GLY A 759 3.79 31.84 1.90
C GLY A 759 4.48 30.48 1.76
N GLY A 760 5.60 30.41 1.03
CA GLY A 760 6.40 29.19 0.91
C GLY A 760 6.94 28.69 2.25
N LEU A 761 7.42 29.60 3.11
CA LEU A 761 7.90 29.27 4.46
C LEU A 761 6.76 28.82 5.38
N LEU A 762 5.62 29.49 5.39
CA LEU A 762 4.46 29.12 6.20
C LEU A 762 3.88 27.77 5.78
N LEU A 763 3.81 27.51 4.47
CA LEU A 763 3.44 26.19 3.95
C LEU A 763 4.40 25.11 4.43
N LEU A 764 5.71 25.36 4.40
CA LEU A 764 6.73 24.44 4.89
C LEU A 764 6.61 24.17 6.41
N ILE A 765 6.18 25.15 7.20
CA ILE A 765 6.05 25.05 8.66
C ILE A 765 4.74 24.34 9.07
N TRP A 766 3.61 24.69 8.46
CA TRP A 766 2.28 24.31 8.94
C TRP A 766 1.64 23.16 8.17
N VAL A 767 2.01 22.98 6.90
CA VAL A 767 1.37 22.01 6.02
C VAL A 767 2.42 20.97 5.60
N PRO A 768 2.56 19.85 6.32
CA PRO A 768 3.56 18.83 5.98
C PRO A 768 3.21 18.07 4.68
N ARG A 769 1.91 17.98 4.36
CA ARG A 769 1.38 17.27 3.18
C ARG A 769 0.22 18.05 2.58
N MET A 770 0.16 18.10 1.25
CA MET A 770 -0.89 18.78 0.51
C MET A 770 -1.57 17.81 -0.44
N TRP A 771 -2.88 18.00 -0.64
CA TRP A 771 -3.64 17.23 -1.61
C TRP A 771 -3.34 17.77 -3.01
N TRP A 772 -2.98 16.88 -3.92
CA TRP A 772 -2.59 17.22 -5.28
C TRP A 772 -3.28 16.32 -6.31
N PRO A 773 -3.72 16.82 -7.46
CA PRO A 773 -4.37 15.99 -8.48
C PRO A 773 -3.45 14.87 -8.99
N VAL A 774 -3.96 13.64 -9.05
CA VAL A 774 -3.17 12.43 -9.42
C VAL A 774 -2.48 12.59 -10.78
N LEU A 775 -3.12 13.27 -11.74
CA LEU A 775 -2.56 13.55 -13.06
C LEU A 775 -1.31 14.45 -13.00
N LEU A 776 -1.23 15.34 -12.02
CA LEU A 776 -0.15 16.29 -11.84
C LEU A 776 0.95 15.80 -10.88
N VAL A 777 0.75 14.65 -10.23
CA VAL A 777 1.75 14.07 -9.33
C VAL A 777 3.02 13.73 -10.09
N ARG A 778 2.95 12.91 -11.15
CA ARG A 778 4.15 12.50 -11.91
C ARG A 778 4.92 13.69 -12.50
N PRO A 779 4.28 14.70 -13.12
CA PRO A 779 4.97 15.91 -13.54
C PRO A 779 5.67 16.64 -12.39
N ALA A 780 4.99 16.83 -11.25
CA ALA A 780 5.59 17.49 -10.09
C ALA A 780 6.79 16.72 -9.53
N GLU A 781 6.72 15.39 -9.48
CA GLU A 781 7.83 14.52 -9.06
C GLU A 781 9.06 14.70 -9.94
N VAL A 782 8.87 14.69 -11.27
CA VAL A 782 9.96 14.86 -12.23
C VAL A 782 10.58 16.25 -12.09
N LEU A 783 9.77 17.31 -12.07
CA LEU A 783 10.23 18.69 -11.94
C LEU A 783 11.00 18.93 -10.63
N ALA A 784 10.52 18.36 -9.52
CA ALA A 784 11.20 18.46 -8.23
C ALA A 784 12.54 17.68 -8.20
N ALA A 785 12.61 16.51 -8.84
CA ALA A 785 13.83 15.71 -8.91
C ALA A 785 14.89 16.31 -9.86
N SER A 786 14.46 17.00 -10.92
CA SER A 786 15.35 17.65 -11.88
C SER A 786 15.56 19.14 -11.61
N SER A 787 15.09 19.69 -10.49
CA SER A 787 15.02 21.14 -10.27
C SER A 787 16.39 21.83 -10.34
N LEU A 788 17.46 21.20 -9.83
CA LEU A 788 18.83 21.70 -9.95
C LEU A 788 19.28 21.75 -11.41
N TYR A 789 19.01 20.69 -12.17
CA TYR A 789 19.44 20.56 -13.56
C TYR A 789 18.69 21.53 -14.46
N ILE A 790 17.39 21.72 -14.24
CA ILE A 790 16.59 22.76 -14.90
C ILE A 790 17.17 24.15 -14.59
N TYR A 791 17.52 24.41 -13.32
CA TYR A 791 18.16 25.67 -12.95
C TYR A 791 19.49 25.87 -13.69
N LEU A 792 20.31 24.82 -13.84
CA LEU A 792 21.59 24.91 -14.55
C LEU A 792 21.41 25.16 -16.05
N THR A 793 20.45 24.48 -16.69
CA THR A 793 20.33 24.50 -18.16
C THR A 793 19.50 25.68 -18.67
N HIS A 794 18.49 26.17 -17.93
CA HIS A 794 17.53 27.12 -18.49
C HIS A 794 18.18 28.40 -19.03
N PHE A 795 19.20 28.95 -18.34
CA PHE A 795 19.94 30.14 -18.80
C PHE A 795 20.64 29.98 -20.14
N THR A 796 20.86 28.75 -20.61
CA THR A 796 21.44 28.47 -21.93
C THR A 796 20.38 28.20 -22.99
N VAL A 797 19.22 27.69 -22.59
CA VAL A 797 18.15 27.24 -23.50
C VAL A 797 17.20 28.36 -23.84
N TYR A 798 16.65 29.05 -22.84
CA TYR A 798 15.62 30.04 -23.09
C TYR A 798 16.07 31.21 -23.98
N PRO A 799 17.31 31.75 -23.89
CA PRO A 799 17.70 32.90 -24.70
C PRO A 799 17.66 32.61 -26.21
N GLN A 800 17.86 31.35 -26.61
CA GLN A 800 17.88 30.93 -28.03
C GLN A 800 16.48 30.85 -28.63
N LEU A 801 15.45 30.67 -27.78
CA LEU A 801 14.07 30.39 -28.21
C LEU A 801 13.09 31.50 -27.82
N ARG A 802 13.48 32.40 -26.91
CA ARG A 802 12.59 33.43 -26.34
C ARG A 802 11.98 34.32 -27.40
N ASP A 803 12.79 34.72 -28.38
CA ASP A 803 12.36 35.66 -29.42
C ASP A 803 11.50 34.97 -30.51
N ILE A 804 11.42 33.62 -30.49
CA ILE A 804 10.51 32.83 -31.33
C ILE A 804 9.17 32.66 -30.61
N ASP A 805 9.17 32.05 -29.43
CA ASP A 805 7.98 31.84 -28.59
C ASP A 805 8.40 31.65 -27.12
N PRO A 806 8.01 32.55 -26.21
CA PRO A 806 8.30 32.42 -24.78
C PRO A 806 7.79 31.12 -24.13
N TRP A 807 6.66 30.58 -24.56
CA TRP A 807 6.12 29.32 -24.03
C TRP A 807 6.89 28.11 -24.54
N LEU A 808 7.35 28.14 -25.79
CA LEU A 808 8.26 27.14 -26.33
C LEU A 808 9.60 27.16 -25.59
N ALA A 809 10.16 28.35 -25.38
CA ALA A 809 11.39 28.53 -24.62
C ALA A 809 11.27 28.04 -23.17
N PHE A 810 10.11 28.26 -22.54
CA PHE A 810 9.78 27.72 -21.23
C PHE A 810 9.75 26.19 -21.23
N ALA A 811 8.97 25.57 -22.12
CA ALA A 811 8.86 24.12 -22.22
C ALA A 811 10.21 23.46 -22.53
N ALA A 812 10.96 24.01 -23.49
CA ALA A 812 12.29 23.52 -23.85
C ALA A 812 13.26 23.59 -22.68
N SER A 813 13.23 24.67 -21.89
CA SER A 813 14.09 24.82 -20.70
C SER A 813 13.82 23.75 -19.65
N LEU A 814 12.55 23.37 -19.44
CA LEU A 814 12.19 22.27 -18.54
C LEU A 814 12.65 20.92 -19.11
N VAL A 815 12.39 20.65 -20.39
CA VAL A 815 12.71 19.38 -21.04
C VAL A 815 14.22 19.13 -21.08
N VAL A 816 15.03 20.13 -21.45
CA VAL A 816 16.50 20.01 -21.49
C VAL A 816 17.06 19.76 -20.09
N GLY A 817 16.52 20.44 -19.07
CA GLY A 817 16.92 20.19 -17.68
C GLY A 817 16.62 18.76 -17.22
N VAL A 818 15.44 18.23 -17.57
CA VAL A 818 15.07 16.83 -17.30
C VAL A 818 15.97 15.85 -18.06
N ALA A 819 16.31 16.15 -19.31
CA ALA A 819 17.21 15.33 -20.11
C ALA A 819 18.63 15.31 -19.53
N TYR A 820 19.16 16.47 -19.13
CA TYR A 820 20.48 16.56 -18.49
C TYR A 820 20.51 15.78 -17.16
N TRP A 821 19.45 15.87 -16.37
CA TRP A 821 19.30 15.07 -15.15
C TRP A 821 19.35 13.56 -15.44
N GLN A 822 18.57 13.07 -16.42
CA GLN A 822 18.55 11.65 -16.77
C GLN A 822 19.91 11.15 -17.27
N LEU A 823 20.60 11.96 -18.08
CA LEU A 823 21.94 11.65 -18.56
C LEU A 823 22.93 11.53 -17.40
N TRP A 824 22.93 12.52 -16.50
CA TRP A 824 23.80 12.52 -15.32
C TRP A 824 23.60 11.28 -14.44
N VAL A 825 22.34 10.90 -14.22
CA VAL A 825 21.99 9.68 -13.46
C VAL A 825 22.54 8.42 -14.14
N ARG A 826 22.38 8.29 -15.46
CA ARG A 826 22.88 7.13 -16.21
C ARG A 826 24.40 7.04 -16.21
N LEU A 827 25.09 8.18 -16.36
CA LEU A 827 26.55 8.25 -16.29
C LEU A 827 27.06 7.83 -14.90
N GLY A 828 26.41 8.28 -13.83
CA GLY A 828 26.72 7.84 -12.47
C GLY A 828 26.58 6.32 -12.27
N GLN A 829 25.53 5.71 -12.82
CA GLN A 829 25.33 4.25 -12.78
C GLN A 829 26.40 3.49 -13.58
N LEU A 830 26.82 4.02 -14.74
CA LEU A 830 27.87 3.43 -15.57
C LEU A 830 29.25 3.53 -14.90
N TRP A 831 29.59 4.68 -14.32
CA TRP A 831 30.84 4.85 -13.57
C TRP A 831 30.89 4.01 -12.29
N GLY A 832 29.75 3.84 -11.60
CA GLY A 832 29.65 2.93 -10.45
C GLY A 832 29.91 1.46 -10.83
N ARG A 833 29.60 1.06 -12.08
CA ARG A 833 29.90 -0.29 -12.60
C ARG A 833 31.35 -0.41 -13.10
N LEU A 834 31.89 0.61 -13.75
CA LEU A 834 33.26 0.62 -14.28
C LEU A 834 34.33 0.77 -13.19
N GLY A 835 34.03 1.50 -12.09
CA GLY A 835 34.95 1.69 -10.96
C GLY A 835 35.23 0.43 -10.13
N ARG A 836 34.47 -0.66 -10.32
CA ARG A 836 34.67 -1.94 -9.60
C ARG A 836 35.74 -2.83 -10.23
N GLY A 837 35.96 -2.73 -11.54
CA GLY A 837 36.92 -3.57 -12.26
C GLY A 837 38.38 -3.49 -11.77
N PRO A 838 38.94 -2.30 -11.50
CA PRO A 838 40.35 -2.18 -11.12
C PRO A 838 40.62 -2.46 -9.63
N VAL A 839 39.68 -2.11 -8.74
CA VAL A 839 39.86 -2.21 -7.28
C VAL A 839 39.71 -3.65 -6.80
N ASP A 840 38.75 -4.40 -7.33
CA ASP A 840 38.57 -5.83 -7.02
C ASP A 840 39.73 -6.67 -7.59
N ALA A 841 40.27 -6.30 -8.75
CA ALA A 841 41.47 -6.92 -9.32
C ALA A 841 42.73 -6.65 -8.48
N MET A 842 42.83 -5.50 -7.82
CA MET A 842 43.95 -5.15 -6.96
C MET A 842 43.86 -5.83 -5.58
N LEU A 843 42.65 -5.95 -5.02
CA LEU A 843 42.40 -6.66 -3.76
C LEU A 843 42.51 -8.19 -3.90
N ALA A 844 42.08 -8.76 -5.03
CA ALA A 844 42.25 -10.18 -5.34
C ALA A 844 43.73 -10.56 -5.49
N ARG A 845 44.56 -9.66 -6.05
CA ARG A 845 46.02 -9.86 -6.13
C ARG A 845 46.71 -9.75 -4.77
N SER A 846 46.23 -8.92 -3.85
CA SER A 846 46.78 -8.79 -2.49
C SER A 846 46.43 -9.99 -1.59
N GLY A 847 45.22 -10.53 -1.71
CA GLY A 847 44.77 -11.71 -0.94
C GLY A 847 45.45 -13.01 -1.38
N ALA A 848 45.75 -13.17 -2.68
CA ALA A 848 46.42 -14.36 -3.20
C ALA A 848 47.90 -14.48 -2.77
N THR A 849 48.57 -13.36 -2.47
CA THR A 849 49.96 -13.37 -2.01
C THR A 849 50.08 -13.78 -0.54
N ARG A 850 49.13 -13.35 0.33
CA ARG A 850 49.11 -13.76 1.75
C ARG A 850 48.76 -15.24 1.94
N ALA A 851 47.82 -15.77 1.16
CA ALA A 851 47.44 -17.19 1.25
C ALA A 851 48.55 -18.15 0.78
N ARG A 852 49.51 -17.68 -0.04
CA ARG A 852 50.68 -18.47 -0.46
C ARG A 852 51.85 -18.44 0.53
N GLU A 853 51.94 -17.42 1.38
CA GLU A 853 52.96 -17.36 2.44
C GLU A 853 52.56 -18.19 3.67
N ASP A 854 51.28 -18.25 4.02
CA ASP A 854 50.80 -19.05 5.16
C ASP A 854 50.71 -20.57 4.86
N ALA A 855 50.75 -20.98 3.58
CA ALA A 855 50.84 -22.39 3.19
C ALA A 855 52.30 -22.91 3.09
N ARG A 856 53.29 -22.06 3.38
CA ARG A 856 54.72 -22.38 3.29
C ARG A 856 55.49 -22.20 4.60
N LYS A 857 54.80 -21.91 5.70
CA LYS A 857 55.28 -22.01 7.08
C LYS A 857 54.50 -23.11 7.78
#